data_AF-A0A8J8H256-F1
#
_entry.id   AF-A0A8J8H256-F1
#
_cell.length_a   1.000
_cell.length_b   1.000
_cell.length_c   1.000
_cell.angle_alpha   90.00
_cell.angle_beta   90.00
_cell.angle_gamma   90.00
#
_symmetry.space_group_name_H-M   'P 1'
#
loop_
_entity.id
_entity.type
_entity.pdbx_description
1 polymer ?
#
loop_
_entity_poly.entity_id
_entity_poly.type
_entity_poly.pdbx_seq_one_letter_code
_entity_poly.pdbx_strand_id
1 'polypeptide(L)'
;MPFHSRVARWVAPLLLASTVIVVPAGAAVAGPAPVIYVNRTVAGCSDTGTGTPDVPFCTISAGVAIAEPGQSVMITGAYTEDVVIGRSGESGRPIVIEGATGASLQTVTAPLTVDGRHDITIRGIQITGPTGAGALAVRHSAGIVVSGLTVTTQSDAPAVDVSDSQRITLQSGQVRSSFAQPEVGIRFAAVTDSVVEWIGLLSAHFRRAIDLDEQTTGVRLNHVRIYNAQDAAIVVAGPANIVQNSVITNPDTATTGGGVRLAATATGTVIAANSILTTDSAVVVAGADDAAIVNNEVRSVRCSGVRLADGSTRASVQNNLVDASGGTGECGTSATDHFGIAIYGAAVDSAIVDYNTVAQQDQGDATRMYAWGTPTAIPSVTAFRQLSGQGTHDIGMRGSALASAGIRDSANSAAPGWPGKDVNGFAPQDMPDVANTGVGPVAYADRGPTELVKGPQVRLSISKSGNGRTVTATASTVAGYAPVTSYLFTFTDGTELQQSTPQVTHTFPADASSFSVTVRVTDANGMSAYATENLWPGNGYESVAPTRVLDTRQPGGPTGGKPVWGRGSFTLDLRSRLGGRSVKAVVLTVTATKPTSAGFLTAYAAGSPRPNASNLNWVTGQTVSNLVTVPVADGKTTLFNAGVGSVHVVADLAGLYPDVGGLPFVPQTGKRILDTRAKIGVSTTTAVRPHTSVVVTIPGGQTSAGQAALLNLTVTQPSTAGFLTAYPADQAMPTTSNVNWTRGQTVATLAAVRMSDDRKIRLYNSSSGTVHIVADFAGYFGAEGSARLITAGPVRALDTRAKIGVATTTPIKAYGTATFQVAGRYGIPATGVTAVVVNLTATQPTRAGFLTAYPDGRSRPGTSSLNFVAGQTVPNMAVVPVVNGKITVYNGGSGTVHAVADILGYYIS
;
A
#
# COMPACT_ATOMS: atom_id res chain seq x y z
N MET A 1 51.47 17.44 -30.97
CA MET A 1 50.89 17.45 -32.33
C MET A 1 49.53 18.12 -32.23
N PRO A 2 49.26 19.19 -32.99
CA PRO A 2 48.38 20.26 -32.53
C PRO A 2 46.95 20.11 -33.07
N PHE A 3 45.96 20.41 -32.23
CA PHE A 3 44.69 21.01 -32.67
C PHE A 3 44.03 21.80 -31.51
N HIS A 4 43.77 23.07 -31.82
CA HIS A 4 42.83 24.06 -31.26
C HIS A 4 42.96 24.66 -29.83
N SER A 5 43.65 25.81 -29.84
CA SER A 5 43.34 27.14 -29.29
C SER A 5 42.10 27.34 -28.39
N ARG A 6 42.42 27.95 -27.25
CA ARG A 6 41.59 28.42 -26.14
C ARG A 6 40.71 29.61 -26.54
N VAL A 7 39.45 29.62 -26.09
CA VAL A 7 38.63 30.82 -25.92
C VAL A 7 38.39 31.03 -24.43
N ALA A 8 38.77 32.21 -23.96
CA ALA A 8 38.75 32.64 -22.57
C ALA A 8 37.32 32.97 -22.10
N ARG A 9 36.95 32.45 -20.93
CA ARG A 9 35.78 32.86 -20.15
C ARG A 9 36.05 34.22 -19.50
N TRP A 10 35.20 35.20 -19.77
CA TRP A 10 35.08 36.41 -18.95
C TRP A 10 34.19 36.10 -17.75
N VAL A 11 34.78 36.10 -16.56
CA VAL A 11 34.09 36.12 -15.26
C VAL A 11 34.22 37.54 -14.73
N ALA A 12 33.11 38.27 -14.64
CA ALA A 12 33.03 39.52 -13.89
C ALA A 12 32.59 39.20 -12.45
N PRO A 13 33.23 39.77 -11.41
CA PRO A 13 32.86 39.53 -10.03
C PRO A 13 31.71 40.47 -9.63
N LEU A 14 30.55 39.91 -9.25
CA LEU A 14 29.54 40.69 -8.56
C LEU A 14 29.87 40.70 -7.06
N LEU A 15 30.24 41.88 -6.56
CA LEU A 15 30.42 42.17 -5.13
C LEU A 15 29.13 41.90 -4.36
N LEU A 16 29.21 40.97 -3.40
CA LEU A 16 28.20 40.74 -2.37
C LEU A 16 28.18 41.92 -1.40
N ALA A 17 27.35 42.93 -1.70
CA ALA A 17 26.90 43.88 -0.71
C ALA A 17 25.93 43.16 0.23
N SER A 18 26.30 43.08 1.51
CA SER A 18 25.47 42.57 2.60
C SER A 18 24.35 43.56 2.87
N THR A 19 23.24 43.44 2.16
CA THR A 19 21.99 44.08 2.55
C THR A 19 21.43 43.33 3.75
N VAL A 20 21.43 44.01 4.91
CA VAL A 20 20.63 43.63 6.06
C VAL A 20 19.18 43.56 5.59
N ILE A 21 18.65 42.35 5.44
CA ILE A 21 17.22 42.12 5.29
C ILE A 21 16.61 42.51 6.63
N VAL A 22 16.10 43.73 6.71
CA VAL A 22 15.04 44.04 7.66
C VAL A 22 13.87 43.17 7.23
N VAL A 23 13.72 42.03 7.90
CA VAL A 23 12.49 41.25 7.85
C VAL A 23 11.40 42.22 8.27
N PRO A 24 10.41 42.57 7.41
CA PRO A 24 9.25 43.28 7.90
C PRO A 24 8.69 42.42 9.02
N ALA A 25 8.48 43.03 10.19
CA ALA A 25 7.81 42.38 11.31
C ALA A 25 6.69 41.50 10.75
N GLY A 26 6.76 40.20 11.05
CA GLY A 26 5.88 39.20 10.44
C GLY A 26 4.46 39.75 10.41
N ALA A 27 3.83 39.74 9.24
CA ALA A 27 2.39 39.90 9.17
C ALA A 27 1.84 38.96 10.24
N ALA A 28 1.19 39.55 11.26
CA ALA A 28 0.56 38.77 12.29
C ALA A 28 -0.23 37.67 11.58
N VAL A 29 -0.08 36.41 12.02
CA VAL A 29 -0.99 35.34 11.62
C VAL A 29 -2.38 35.90 11.93
N ALA A 30 -3.10 36.33 10.90
CA ALA A 30 -4.44 36.82 11.06
C ALA A 30 -5.19 35.69 11.77
N GLY A 31 -5.83 36.00 12.90
CA GLY A 31 -6.76 35.06 13.52
C GLY A 31 -7.76 34.56 12.48
N PRO A 32 -8.45 33.43 12.72
CA PRO A 32 -9.43 32.92 11.77
C PRO A 32 -10.35 34.07 11.34
N ALA A 33 -10.50 34.23 10.02
CA ALA A 33 -11.36 35.25 9.45
C ALA A 33 -12.72 35.25 10.16
N PRO A 34 -13.30 36.41 10.51
CA PRO A 34 -14.58 36.46 11.20
C PRO A 34 -15.63 35.69 10.40
N VAL A 35 -16.31 34.75 11.06
CA VAL A 35 -17.34 33.90 10.46
C VAL A 35 -18.71 34.41 10.90
N ILE A 36 -19.56 34.68 9.91
CA ILE A 36 -20.98 34.95 10.06
C ILE A 36 -21.72 33.62 9.92
N TYR A 37 -22.57 33.29 10.89
CA TYR A 37 -23.30 32.02 10.92
C TYR A 37 -24.75 32.21 10.46
N VAL A 38 -25.18 31.34 9.55
CA VAL A 38 -26.58 31.21 9.09
C VAL A 38 -27.07 29.81 9.46
N ASN A 39 -27.98 29.72 10.43
CA ASN A 39 -28.49 28.45 10.92
C ASN A 39 -29.90 28.57 11.49
N ARG A 40 -30.91 28.37 10.64
CA ARG A 40 -32.34 28.38 11.01
C ARG A 40 -32.77 27.26 11.96
N THR A 41 -31.91 26.27 12.24
CA THR A 41 -32.22 25.18 13.19
C THR A 41 -31.98 25.59 14.64
N VAL A 42 -31.25 26.68 14.88
CA VAL A 42 -31.05 27.25 16.20
C VAL A 42 -32.30 28.04 16.59
N ALA A 43 -32.95 27.67 17.69
CA ALA A 43 -34.21 28.26 18.14
C ALA A 43 -34.15 29.78 18.40
N GLY A 44 -32.95 30.32 18.65
CA GLY A 44 -32.69 31.75 18.87
C GLY A 44 -32.09 32.49 17.67
N CYS A 45 -32.17 31.93 16.45
CA CYS A 45 -31.69 32.66 15.27
C CYS A 45 -32.43 34.01 15.10
N SER A 46 -31.76 35.01 14.54
CA SER A 46 -32.35 36.33 14.29
C SER A 46 -31.72 37.01 13.08
N ASP A 47 -32.55 37.44 12.13
CA ASP A 47 -32.14 38.19 10.92
C ASP A 47 -31.69 39.62 11.20
N THR A 48 -31.96 40.15 12.39
CA THR A 48 -31.45 41.44 12.87
C THR A 48 -30.38 41.28 13.95
N GLY A 49 -29.96 40.04 14.21
CA GLY A 49 -28.99 39.66 15.22
C GLY A 49 -27.54 39.86 14.80
N THR A 50 -26.62 39.25 15.56
CA THR A 50 -25.17 39.45 15.39
C THR A 50 -24.51 38.46 14.44
N GLY A 51 -25.19 37.41 14.00
CA GLY A 51 -24.61 36.38 13.13
C GLY A 51 -23.54 35.53 13.81
N THR A 52 -23.59 35.40 15.14
CA THR A 52 -22.66 34.59 15.95
C THR A 52 -23.14 33.13 16.03
N PRO A 53 -22.32 32.17 16.51
CA PRO A 53 -22.78 30.80 16.72
C PRO A 53 -24.01 30.69 17.63
N ASP A 54 -24.10 31.54 18.66
CA ASP A 54 -25.20 31.54 19.64
C ASP A 54 -26.47 32.22 19.10
N VAL A 55 -26.29 33.25 18.25
CA VAL A 55 -27.37 33.99 17.59
C VAL A 55 -27.08 34.08 16.09
N PRO A 56 -27.23 32.98 15.34
CA PRO A 56 -27.00 32.97 13.91
C PRO A 56 -28.13 33.70 13.17
N PHE A 57 -27.91 34.10 11.93
CA PHE A 57 -28.99 34.56 11.06
C PHE A 57 -29.93 33.41 10.71
N CYS A 58 -31.23 33.71 10.57
CA CYS A 58 -32.26 32.74 10.17
C CYS A 58 -32.33 32.56 8.64
N THR A 59 -31.86 33.54 7.87
CA THR A 59 -31.84 33.52 6.41
C THR A 59 -30.43 33.72 5.86
N ILE A 60 -30.16 33.14 4.68
CA ILE A 60 -28.91 33.37 3.96
C ILE A 60 -28.82 34.84 3.55
N SER A 61 -29.94 35.43 3.12
CA SER A 61 -30.03 36.84 2.70
C SER A 61 -29.54 37.79 3.79
N ALA A 62 -29.93 37.59 5.06
CA ALA A 62 -29.46 38.41 6.17
C ALA A 62 -27.94 38.28 6.39
N GLY A 63 -27.41 37.05 6.31
CA GLY A 63 -25.98 36.79 6.46
C GLY A 63 -25.12 37.42 5.36
N VAL A 64 -25.51 37.28 4.09
CA VAL A 64 -24.75 37.86 2.97
C VAL A 64 -24.89 39.37 2.88
N ALA A 65 -25.96 39.96 3.41
CA ALA A 65 -26.20 41.42 3.37
C ALA A 65 -25.24 42.22 4.25
N ILE A 66 -24.64 41.60 5.27
CA ILE A 66 -23.73 42.27 6.21
C ILE A 66 -22.26 41.90 6.01
N ALA A 67 -21.96 40.87 5.22
CA ALA A 67 -20.60 40.37 5.04
C ALA A 67 -19.64 41.43 4.51
N GLU A 68 -18.43 41.46 5.06
CA GLU A 68 -17.36 42.38 4.69
C GLU A 68 -16.18 41.63 4.03
N PRO A 69 -15.32 42.33 3.27
CA PRO A 69 -14.14 41.73 2.64
C PRO A 69 -13.29 40.88 3.60
N GLY A 70 -13.03 39.63 3.20
CA GLY A 70 -12.26 38.66 3.96
C GLY A 70 -13.06 37.89 5.01
N GLN A 71 -14.36 38.15 5.18
CA GLN A 71 -15.24 37.36 6.06
C GLN A 71 -15.86 36.17 5.32
N SER A 72 -16.29 35.17 6.11
CA SER A 72 -17.03 34.01 5.62
C SER A 72 -18.45 33.98 6.15
N VAL A 73 -19.43 33.60 5.32
CA VAL A 73 -20.81 33.30 5.68
C VAL A 73 -20.98 31.77 5.67
N MET A 74 -21.07 31.16 6.84
CA MET A 74 -21.22 29.72 7.03
C MET A 74 -22.71 29.33 7.11
N ILE A 75 -23.19 28.58 6.13
CA ILE A 75 -24.58 28.17 5.96
C ILE A 75 -24.76 26.73 6.45
N THR A 76 -25.67 26.53 7.40
CA THR A 76 -26.03 25.18 7.90
C THR A 76 -27.52 24.91 7.69
N GLY A 77 -27.84 23.78 7.08
CA GLY A 77 -29.23 23.33 6.84
C GLY A 77 -29.79 23.73 5.47
N ALA A 78 -31.10 23.60 5.33
CA ALA A 78 -31.83 23.82 4.07
C ALA A 78 -32.66 25.11 4.10
N TYR A 79 -32.57 25.90 3.03
CA TYR A 79 -33.19 27.21 2.91
C TYR A 79 -34.08 27.28 1.67
N THR A 80 -35.16 28.06 1.79
CA THR A 80 -36.07 28.35 0.68
C THR A 80 -36.31 29.85 0.64
N GLU A 81 -35.54 30.55 -0.19
CA GLU A 81 -35.53 32.01 -0.30
C GLU A 81 -34.83 32.43 -1.60
N ASP A 82 -35.08 33.66 -2.08
CA ASP A 82 -34.30 34.26 -3.16
C ASP A 82 -33.12 35.03 -2.56
N VAL A 83 -31.92 34.75 -3.04
CA VAL A 83 -30.68 35.32 -2.47
C VAL A 83 -29.97 36.17 -3.51
N VAL A 84 -29.63 37.41 -3.13
CA VAL A 84 -28.79 38.31 -3.90
C VAL A 84 -27.54 38.64 -3.08
N ILE A 85 -26.38 38.34 -3.63
CA ILE A 85 -25.11 38.69 -3.02
C ILE A 85 -24.79 40.14 -3.41
N GLY A 86 -25.11 41.07 -2.50
CA GLY A 86 -25.10 42.51 -2.78
C GLY A 86 -23.78 43.24 -2.48
N ARG A 87 -22.76 42.56 -1.94
CA ARG A 87 -21.48 43.16 -1.55
C ARG A 87 -20.31 42.50 -2.27
N SER A 88 -19.25 43.27 -2.48
CA SER A 88 -17.98 42.79 -3.06
C SER A 88 -16.95 42.52 -1.97
N GLY A 89 -16.01 41.62 -2.25
CA GLY A 89 -14.79 41.50 -1.48
C GLY A 89 -13.73 42.53 -1.89
N GLU A 90 -12.50 42.26 -1.47
CA GLU A 90 -11.29 42.97 -1.91
C GLU A 90 -10.30 41.95 -2.50
N SER A 91 -9.37 42.41 -3.33
CA SER A 91 -8.30 41.56 -3.85
C SER A 91 -7.52 40.91 -2.70
N GLY A 92 -7.42 39.57 -2.71
CA GLY A 92 -6.80 38.79 -1.64
C GLY A 92 -7.65 38.62 -0.36
N ARG A 93 -8.82 39.27 -0.29
CA ARG A 93 -9.78 39.20 0.82
C ARG A 93 -11.22 39.03 0.28
N PRO A 94 -11.52 37.89 -0.36
CA PRO A 94 -12.85 37.67 -0.91
C PRO A 94 -13.90 37.56 0.20
N ILE A 95 -15.16 37.87 -0.12
CA ILE A 95 -16.28 37.40 0.71
C ILE A 95 -16.50 35.92 0.37
N VAL A 96 -16.49 35.05 1.38
CA VAL A 96 -16.66 33.60 1.18
C VAL A 96 -18.05 33.17 1.66
N ILE A 97 -18.84 32.55 0.81
CA ILE A 97 -20.13 31.96 1.14
C ILE A 97 -19.93 30.46 1.12
N GLU A 98 -20.09 29.82 2.28
CA GLU A 98 -19.69 28.44 2.50
C GLU A 98 -20.83 27.63 3.10
N GLY A 99 -21.24 26.58 2.39
CA GLY A 99 -22.17 25.57 2.90
C GLY A 99 -21.46 24.52 3.75
N ALA A 100 -22.00 24.24 4.94
CA ALA A 100 -21.69 23.03 5.68
C ALA A 100 -22.16 21.79 4.91
N THR A 101 -21.69 20.60 5.28
CA THR A 101 -22.08 19.35 4.61
C THR A 101 -23.61 19.19 4.59
N GLY A 102 -24.17 19.10 3.38
CA GLY A 102 -25.62 18.96 3.16
C GLY A 102 -26.40 20.28 3.16
N ALA A 103 -25.73 21.44 3.22
CA ALA A 103 -26.39 22.73 3.07
C ALA A 103 -27.02 22.87 1.68
N SER A 104 -28.26 23.38 1.64
CA SER A 104 -29.01 23.54 0.40
C SER A 104 -29.83 24.82 0.35
N LEU A 105 -29.98 25.36 -0.85
CA LEU A 105 -30.79 26.52 -1.18
C LEU A 105 -31.74 26.16 -2.33
N GLN A 106 -33.05 26.25 -2.06
CA GLN A 106 -34.10 26.26 -3.07
C GLN A 106 -34.54 27.71 -3.30
N THR A 107 -34.27 28.26 -4.48
CA THR A 107 -34.76 29.59 -4.82
C THR A 107 -36.22 29.57 -5.24
N VAL A 108 -36.93 30.69 -5.08
CA VAL A 108 -38.39 30.77 -5.19
C VAL A 108 -38.83 31.44 -6.49
N THR A 109 -38.32 32.63 -6.80
CA THR A 109 -38.72 33.40 -7.98
C THR A 109 -37.56 33.76 -8.91
N ALA A 110 -36.33 33.83 -8.38
CA ALA A 110 -35.13 34.24 -9.11
C ALA A 110 -33.93 33.35 -8.78
N PRO A 111 -32.93 33.22 -9.68
CA PRO A 111 -31.69 32.51 -9.37
C PRO A 111 -30.95 33.13 -8.18
N LEU A 112 -30.04 32.37 -7.56
CA LEU A 112 -28.99 32.95 -6.72
C LEU A 112 -28.21 33.93 -7.60
N THR A 113 -28.17 35.20 -7.22
CA THR A 113 -27.67 36.26 -8.10
C THR A 113 -26.44 36.95 -7.52
N VAL A 114 -25.42 37.10 -8.36
CA VAL A 114 -24.27 38.00 -8.17
C VAL A 114 -24.30 39.00 -9.32
N ASP A 115 -24.61 40.26 -9.05
CA ASP A 115 -24.73 41.29 -10.08
C ASP A 115 -23.97 42.55 -9.71
N GLY A 116 -23.05 42.97 -10.59
CA GLY A 116 -22.19 44.13 -10.36
C GLY A 116 -21.22 43.96 -9.21
N ARG A 117 -20.76 42.73 -8.91
CA ARG A 117 -19.87 42.43 -7.76
C ARG A 117 -18.55 41.82 -8.16
N HIS A 118 -17.60 41.83 -7.22
CA HIS A 118 -16.30 41.23 -7.44
C HIS A 118 -15.72 40.59 -6.18
N ASP A 119 -14.74 39.70 -6.38
CA ASP A 119 -13.98 39.00 -5.33
C ASP A 119 -14.90 38.25 -4.35
N ILE A 120 -15.73 37.35 -4.88
CA ILE A 120 -16.64 36.50 -4.11
C ILE A 120 -16.29 35.03 -4.36
N THR A 121 -16.27 34.23 -3.29
CA THR A 121 -16.18 32.76 -3.37
C THR A 121 -17.49 32.15 -2.88
N ILE A 122 -18.12 31.29 -3.68
CA ILE A 122 -19.30 30.49 -3.28
C ILE A 122 -18.89 29.02 -3.30
N ARG A 123 -19.03 28.31 -2.18
CA ARG A 123 -18.64 26.89 -2.10
C ARG A 123 -19.51 26.02 -1.21
N GLY A 124 -19.56 24.73 -1.53
CA GLY A 124 -20.11 23.68 -0.67
C GLY A 124 -21.62 23.71 -0.46
N ILE A 125 -22.38 24.46 -1.27
CA ILE A 125 -23.85 24.54 -1.19
C ILE A 125 -24.52 23.87 -2.40
N GLN A 126 -25.65 23.20 -2.17
CA GLN A 126 -26.51 22.70 -3.24
C GLN A 126 -27.55 23.76 -3.61
N ILE A 127 -27.70 24.08 -4.89
CA ILE A 127 -28.63 25.12 -5.36
C ILE A 127 -29.65 24.48 -6.30
N THR A 128 -30.93 24.70 -6.02
CA THR A 128 -32.03 24.33 -6.93
C THR A 128 -32.78 25.59 -7.33
N GLY A 129 -32.84 25.84 -8.64
CA GLY A 129 -33.51 26.99 -9.26
C GLY A 129 -35.03 26.91 -9.19
N PRO A 130 -35.76 28.01 -9.47
CA PRO A 130 -37.21 27.99 -9.53
C PRO A 130 -37.70 27.40 -10.87
N THR A 131 -39.00 27.15 -11.03
CA THR A 131 -39.58 26.55 -12.25
C THR A 131 -39.63 27.48 -13.47
N GLY A 132 -39.25 28.75 -13.32
CA GLY A 132 -39.28 29.75 -14.41
C GLY A 132 -37.96 30.47 -14.68
N ALA A 133 -36.87 30.08 -14.01
CA ALA A 133 -35.55 30.69 -14.21
C ALA A 133 -34.44 29.67 -13.94
N GLY A 134 -33.19 30.08 -14.22
CA GLY A 134 -31.99 29.32 -13.86
C GLY A 134 -31.77 29.23 -12.35
N ALA A 135 -30.72 28.53 -11.93
CA ALA A 135 -30.40 28.36 -10.52
C ALA A 135 -29.32 29.35 -10.03
N LEU A 136 -28.37 29.72 -10.89
CA LEU A 136 -27.30 30.67 -10.58
C LEU A 136 -27.13 31.67 -11.73
N ALA A 137 -27.09 32.96 -11.40
CA ALA A 137 -26.80 34.05 -12.33
C ALA A 137 -25.63 34.90 -11.83
N VAL A 138 -24.61 35.08 -12.67
CA VAL A 138 -23.47 35.97 -12.43
C VAL A 138 -23.41 36.99 -13.55
N ARG A 139 -23.64 38.27 -13.25
CA ARG A 139 -23.79 39.33 -14.24
C ARG A 139 -22.93 40.54 -13.89
N HIS A 140 -22.38 41.21 -14.90
CA HIS A 140 -21.59 42.45 -14.71
C HIS A 140 -20.50 42.33 -13.63
N SER A 141 -19.93 41.13 -13.45
CA SER A 141 -19.16 40.78 -12.27
C SER A 141 -17.74 40.35 -12.61
N ALA A 142 -16.83 40.41 -11.63
CA ALA A 142 -15.43 40.08 -11.86
C ALA A 142 -14.78 39.29 -10.72
N GLY A 143 -14.00 38.25 -11.01
CA GLY A 143 -13.28 37.51 -9.97
C GLY A 143 -14.20 36.71 -9.05
N ILE A 144 -15.22 36.06 -9.62
CA ILE A 144 -16.15 35.20 -8.89
C ILE A 144 -15.66 33.76 -8.97
N VAL A 145 -15.51 33.10 -7.83
CA VAL A 145 -15.13 31.69 -7.73
C VAL A 145 -16.31 30.90 -7.20
N VAL A 146 -16.72 29.88 -7.95
CA VAL A 146 -17.80 28.97 -7.60
C VAL A 146 -17.21 27.56 -7.54
N SER A 147 -17.22 26.92 -6.37
CA SER A 147 -16.51 25.65 -6.15
C SER A 147 -17.35 24.63 -5.38
N GLY A 148 -17.32 23.35 -5.76
CA GLY A 148 -17.98 22.32 -4.94
C GLY A 148 -19.50 22.36 -4.97
N LEU A 149 -20.11 23.05 -5.94
CA LEU A 149 -21.57 23.20 -6.00
C LEU A 149 -22.25 22.04 -6.75
N THR A 150 -23.47 21.72 -6.34
CA THR A 150 -24.43 20.99 -7.18
C THR A 150 -25.55 21.95 -7.54
N VAL A 151 -25.69 22.28 -8.81
CA VAL A 151 -26.69 23.21 -9.34
C VAL A 151 -27.75 22.41 -10.10
N THR A 152 -29.03 22.60 -9.77
CA THR A 152 -30.16 21.92 -10.42
C THR A 152 -31.14 22.95 -10.99
N THR A 153 -31.36 22.95 -12.31
CA THR A 153 -32.43 23.74 -12.93
C THR A 153 -33.75 22.97 -12.98
N GLN A 154 -34.86 23.70 -12.91
CA GLN A 154 -36.22 23.18 -13.02
C GLN A 154 -37.02 23.85 -14.15
N SER A 155 -36.35 24.64 -15.00
CA SER A 155 -36.93 25.38 -16.11
C SER A 155 -36.18 25.08 -17.42
N ASP A 156 -36.63 25.69 -18.51
CA ASP A 156 -35.94 25.70 -19.80
C ASP A 156 -34.76 26.69 -19.85
N ALA A 157 -34.66 27.61 -18.89
CA ALA A 157 -33.58 28.59 -18.80
C ALA A 157 -32.21 27.96 -18.45
N PRO A 158 -31.09 28.65 -18.76
CA PRO A 158 -29.76 28.18 -18.40
C PRO A 158 -29.61 27.88 -16.91
N ALA A 159 -29.10 26.71 -16.54
CA ALA A 159 -28.93 26.35 -15.13
C ALA A 159 -27.94 27.28 -14.42
N VAL A 160 -26.83 27.58 -15.09
CA VAL A 160 -25.87 28.62 -14.73
C VAL A 160 -25.77 29.62 -15.87
N ASP A 161 -26.09 30.86 -15.59
CA ASP A 161 -26.02 31.98 -16.53
C ASP A 161 -24.92 32.95 -16.11
N VAL A 162 -23.90 33.13 -16.95
CA VAL A 162 -22.83 34.11 -16.73
C VAL A 162 -22.87 35.10 -17.88
N SER A 163 -23.08 36.38 -17.59
CA SER A 163 -23.12 37.42 -18.62
C SER A 163 -22.29 38.64 -18.27
N ASP A 164 -21.71 39.29 -19.27
CA ASP A 164 -21.05 40.61 -19.14
C ASP A 164 -19.98 40.63 -18.03
N SER A 165 -19.24 39.53 -17.88
CA SER A 165 -18.42 39.24 -16.70
C SER A 165 -17.02 38.78 -17.08
N GLN A 166 -16.07 38.85 -16.14
CA GLN A 166 -14.67 38.46 -16.39
C GLN A 166 -14.05 37.73 -15.20
N ARG A 167 -13.02 36.92 -15.42
CA ARG A 167 -12.31 36.20 -14.35
C ARG A 167 -13.24 35.34 -13.49
N ILE A 168 -14.19 34.65 -14.12
CA ILE A 168 -15.14 33.75 -13.45
C ILE A 168 -14.54 32.34 -13.43
N THR A 169 -14.51 31.71 -12.26
CA THR A 169 -14.04 30.32 -12.10
C THR A 169 -15.18 29.46 -11.60
N LEU A 170 -15.64 28.52 -12.42
CA LEU A 170 -16.57 27.46 -12.02
C LEU A 170 -15.76 26.17 -11.86
N GLN A 171 -15.69 25.59 -10.65
CA GLN A 171 -14.85 24.41 -10.44
C GLN A 171 -15.42 23.31 -9.52
N SER A 172 -15.00 22.07 -9.76
CA SER A 172 -15.23 20.91 -8.87
C SER A 172 -16.70 20.70 -8.48
N GLY A 173 -17.62 20.63 -9.44
CA GLY A 173 -19.06 20.66 -9.18
C GLY A 173 -19.90 19.88 -10.19
N GLN A 174 -21.22 19.95 -10.03
CA GLN A 174 -22.17 19.32 -10.94
C GLN A 174 -23.29 20.28 -11.35
N VAL A 175 -23.71 20.18 -12.61
CA VAL A 175 -24.89 20.87 -13.15
C VAL A 175 -25.89 19.81 -13.61
N ARG A 176 -27.12 19.92 -13.14
CA ARG A 176 -28.21 18.96 -13.31
C ARG A 176 -29.49 19.68 -13.72
N SER A 177 -30.48 18.89 -14.15
CA SER A 177 -31.81 19.36 -14.48
C SER A 177 -32.85 18.36 -13.98
N SER A 178 -33.94 18.86 -13.41
CA SER A 178 -35.18 18.09 -13.24
C SER A 178 -36.22 18.43 -14.33
N PHE A 179 -35.93 19.40 -15.20
CA PHE A 179 -36.72 19.69 -16.39
C PHE A 179 -36.35 18.73 -17.52
N ALA A 180 -37.35 18.29 -18.30
CA ALA A 180 -37.17 17.21 -19.27
C ALA A 180 -36.22 17.57 -20.42
N GLN A 181 -36.22 18.83 -20.87
CA GLN A 181 -35.36 19.33 -21.96
C GLN A 181 -34.95 20.80 -21.75
N PRO A 182 -34.05 21.10 -20.81
CA PRO A 182 -33.53 22.45 -20.62
C PRO A 182 -32.70 22.89 -21.83
N GLU A 183 -32.71 24.19 -22.15
CA GLU A 183 -32.01 24.69 -23.33
C GLU A 183 -30.49 24.59 -23.17
N VAL A 184 -29.96 25.12 -22.06
CA VAL A 184 -28.51 25.19 -21.82
C VAL A 184 -28.16 24.80 -20.38
N GLY A 185 -27.06 24.05 -20.18
CA GLY A 185 -26.51 23.81 -18.85
C GLY A 185 -25.81 25.03 -18.29
N ILE A 186 -24.72 25.44 -18.95
CA ILE A 186 -23.94 26.64 -18.62
C ILE A 186 -23.91 27.55 -19.84
N ARG A 187 -24.40 28.79 -19.70
CA ARG A 187 -24.33 29.81 -20.75
C ARG A 187 -23.37 30.91 -20.35
N PHE A 188 -22.39 31.20 -21.21
CA PHE A 188 -21.54 32.38 -21.09
C PHE A 188 -21.87 33.35 -22.24
N ALA A 189 -22.25 34.58 -21.89
CA ALA A 189 -22.56 35.64 -22.83
C ALA A 189 -21.70 36.88 -22.56
N ALA A 190 -20.90 37.33 -23.53
CA ALA A 190 -19.93 38.42 -23.34
C ALA A 190 -19.00 38.21 -22.12
N VAL A 191 -18.46 36.99 -21.96
CA VAL A 191 -17.58 36.64 -20.84
C VAL A 191 -16.11 36.60 -21.26
N THR A 192 -15.20 37.11 -20.42
CA THR A 192 -13.75 37.05 -20.70
C THR A 192 -12.93 36.36 -19.60
N ASP A 193 -11.77 35.81 -19.97
CA ASP A 193 -10.72 35.33 -19.05
C ASP A 193 -11.24 34.40 -17.94
N SER A 194 -12.11 33.47 -18.30
CA SER A 194 -12.86 32.65 -17.34
C SER A 194 -12.56 31.15 -17.50
N VAL A 195 -12.79 30.38 -16.45
CA VAL A 195 -12.43 28.96 -16.38
C VAL A 195 -13.62 28.14 -15.91
N VAL A 196 -13.88 27.03 -16.60
CA VAL A 196 -14.77 25.96 -16.14
C VAL A 196 -13.92 24.71 -15.98
N GLU A 197 -13.76 24.20 -14.76
CA GLU A 197 -12.81 23.13 -14.47
C GLU A 197 -13.36 22.04 -13.54
N TRP A 198 -13.25 20.76 -13.91
CA TRP A 198 -13.81 19.64 -13.10
C TRP A 198 -15.33 19.76 -12.86
N ILE A 199 -16.09 20.19 -13.86
CA ILE A 199 -17.56 20.25 -13.81
C ILE A 199 -18.18 19.05 -14.53
N GLY A 200 -19.12 18.38 -13.87
CA GLY A 200 -19.92 17.30 -14.45
C GLY A 200 -21.35 17.73 -14.82
N LEU A 201 -21.75 17.50 -16.07
CA LEU A 201 -23.11 17.64 -16.59
C LEU A 201 -23.62 16.24 -16.99
N LEU A 202 -23.99 15.43 -15.98
CA LEU A 202 -24.06 13.97 -16.11
C LEU A 202 -25.48 13.37 -16.20
N SER A 203 -26.54 14.16 -15.98
CA SER A 203 -27.90 13.61 -15.76
C SER A 203 -29.01 14.47 -16.35
N ALA A 204 -28.67 15.35 -17.28
CA ALA A 204 -29.59 16.34 -17.80
C ALA A 204 -29.49 16.29 -19.31
N HIS A 205 -30.61 15.93 -19.95
CA HIS A 205 -30.79 15.98 -21.39
C HIS A 205 -30.84 17.45 -21.87
N PHE A 206 -29.81 18.22 -21.55
CA PHE A 206 -29.65 19.59 -22.03
C PHE A 206 -29.60 19.56 -23.55
N ARG A 207 -30.26 20.52 -24.22
CA ARG A 207 -30.06 20.69 -25.65
C ARG A 207 -28.59 21.00 -25.93
N ARG A 208 -28.02 22.00 -25.26
CA ARG A 208 -26.58 22.29 -25.24
C ARG A 208 -26.04 22.22 -23.82
N ALA A 209 -24.94 21.51 -23.57
CA ALA A 209 -24.41 21.43 -22.21
C ALA A 209 -23.70 22.74 -21.83
N ILE A 210 -22.87 23.27 -22.73
CA ILE A 210 -22.17 24.56 -22.58
C ILE A 210 -22.30 25.38 -23.85
N ASP A 211 -22.63 26.66 -23.71
CA ASP A 211 -22.79 27.61 -24.81
C ASP A 211 -21.94 28.87 -24.54
N LEU A 212 -21.01 29.17 -25.44
CA LEU A 212 -20.18 30.38 -25.42
C LEU A 212 -20.56 31.25 -26.63
N ASP A 213 -21.10 32.44 -26.38
CA ASP A 213 -21.56 33.33 -27.45
C ASP A 213 -20.43 34.00 -28.24
N GLU A 214 -20.79 34.79 -29.26
CA GLU A 214 -19.85 35.47 -30.17
C GLU A 214 -18.94 36.50 -29.48
N GLN A 215 -19.36 37.02 -28.33
CA GLN A 215 -18.63 38.02 -27.55
C GLN A 215 -17.75 37.40 -26.46
N THR A 216 -17.88 36.09 -26.23
CA THR A 216 -17.15 35.35 -25.19
C THR A 216 -15.76 34.94 -25.67
N THR A 217 -14.71 35.33 -24.95
CA THR A 217 -13.31 35.09 -25.37
C THR A 217 -12.39 34.73 -24.20
N GLY A 218 -11.34 33.94 -24.47
CA GLY A 218 -10.38 33.57 -23.42
C GLY A 218 -10.97 32.64 -22.35
N VAL A 219 -12.06 31.93 -22.65
CA VAL A 219 -12.67 30.97 -21.74
C VAL A 219 -12.04 29.60 -21.93
N ARG A 220 -11.61 28.98 -20.81
CA ARG A 220 -11.02 27.64 -20.79
C ARG A 220 -11.97 26.64 -20.12
N LEU A 221 -12.46 25.69 -20.90
CA LEU A 221 -13.17 24.51 -20.44
C LEU A 221 -12.14 23.38 -20.25
N ASN A 222 -11.92 22.93 -19.01
CA ASN A 222 -10.90 21.94 -18.66
C ASN A 222 -11.48 20.82 -17.81
N HIS A 223 -11.24 19.54 -18.11
CA HIS A 223 -11.79 18.44 -17.30
C HIS A 223 -13.32 18.50 -17.11
N VAL A 224 -14.04 18.99 -18.13
CA VAL A 224 -15.50 18.97 -18.12
C VAL A 224 -15.97 17.58 -18.52
N ARG A 225 -16.98 17.05 -17.83
CA ARG A 225 -17.62 15.78 -18.18
C ARG A 225 -19.06 16.02 -18.59
N ILE A 226 -19.39 15.73 -19.83
CA ILE A 226 -20.74 15.91 -20.39
C ILE A 226 -21.31 14.54 -20.76
N TYR A 227 -22.56 14.30 -20.38
CA TYR A 227 -23.30 13.08 -20.71
C TYR A 227 -24.68 13.42 -21.26
N ASN A 228 -25.04 12.86 -22.42
CA ASN A 228 -26.36 12.93 -23.07
C ASN A 228 -26.87 14.35 -23.40
N ALA A 229 -26.06 15.19 -24.06
CA ALA A 229 -26.63 16.39 -24.71
C ALA A 229 -27.44 16.01 -25.95
N GLN A 230 -28.52 16.75 -26.24
CA GLN A 230 -29.41 16.44 -27.38
C GLN A 230 -28.93 17.07 -28.69
N ASP A 231 -28.37 18.28 -28.65
CA ASP A 231 -27.71 18.93 -29.79
C ASP A 231 -26.18 18.91 -29.56
N ALA A 232 -25.43 19.88 -30.10
CA ALA A 232 -24.02 20.07 -29.81
C ALA A 232 -23.79 20.19 -28.29
N ALA A 233 -22.97 19.30 -27.72
CA ALA A 233 -22.65 19.32 -26.29
C ALA A 233 -21.97 20.64 -25.90
N ILE A 234 -21.02 21.10 -26.69
CA ILE A 234 -20.36 22.40 -26.52
C ILE A 234 -20.49 23.19 -27.81
N VAL A 235 -21.01 24.42 -27.69
CA VAL A 235 -21.02 25.40 -28.78
C VAL A 235 -20.11 26.56 -28.41
N VAL A 236 -19.21 26.91 -29.33
CA VAL A 236 -18.29 28.04 -29.19
C VAL A 236 -18.47 28.95 -30.38
N ALA A 237 -18.94 30.16 -30.13
CA ALA A 237 -19.10 31.17 -31.17
C ALA A 237 -18.02 32.26 -31.10
N GLY A 238 -17.54 32.65 -29.92
CA GLY A 238 -16.51 33.68 -29.77
C GLY A 238 -15.07 33.17 -29.88
N PRO A 239 -14.09 34.07 -30.05
CA PRO A 239 -12.70 33.72 -30.39
C PRO A 239 -11.84 33.33 -29.18
N ALA A 240 -10.70 32.70 -29.43
CA ALA A 240 -9.63 32.41 -28.47
C ALA A 240 -10.09 31.61 -27.22
N ASN A 241 -11.09 30.75 -27.39
CA ASN A 241 -11.56 29.85 -26.34
C ASN A 241 -10.82 28.50 -26.40
N ILE A 242 -10.79 27.78 -25.29
CA ILE A 242 -10.07 26.50 -25.17
C ILE A 242 -11.02 25.44 -24.60
N VAL A 243 -11.15 24.31 -25.29
CA VAL A 243 -11.82 23.11 -24.82
C VAL A 243 -10.78 22.00 -24.69
N GLN A 244 -10.46 21.61 -23.45
CA GLN A 244 -9.39 20.65 -23.23
C GLN A 244 -9.63 19.66 -22.10
N ASN A 245 -8.93 18.52 -22.13
CA ASN A 245 -8.95 17.47 -21.11
C ASN A 245 -10.36 16.99 -20.72
N SER A 246 -11.34 17.15 -21.61
CA SER A 246 -12.76 16.95 -21.30
C SER A 246 -13.25 15.62 -21.86
N VAL A 247 -14.26 15.05 -21.20
CA VAL A 247 -14.92 13.81 -21.64
C VAL A 247 -16.34 14.16 -22.06
N ILE A 248 -16.66 13.94 -23.32
CA ILE A 248 -17.96 14.26 -23.90
C ILE A 248 -18.57 12.95 -24.38
N THR A 249 -19.73 12.58 -23.85
CA THR A 249 -20.41 11.33 -24.21
C THR A 249 -21.87 11.57 -24.55
N ASN A 250 -22.22 11.47 -25.84
CA ASN A 250 -23.57 11.70 -26.36
C ASN A 250 -24.05 10.47 -27.16
N PRO A 251 -24.69 9.48 -26.51
CA PRO A 251 -25.22 8.27 -27.14
C PRO A 251 -26.62 8.43 -27.76
N ASP A 252 -27.28 9.59 -27.64
CA ASP A 252 -28.68 9.77 -28.07
C ASP A 252 -28.81 9.96 -29.60
N THR A 253 -29.76 9.25 -30.20
CA THR A 253 -29.90 9.05 -31.66
C THR A 253 -30.85 10.05 -32.33
N ALA A 254 -31.47 10.95 -31.58
CA ALA A 254 -32.66 11.68 -32.02
C ALA A 254 -32.42 12.98 -32.80
N THR A 255 -31.23 13.59 -32.76
CA THR A 255 -30.97 14.93 -33.34
C THR A 255 -29.54 15.07 -33.86
N THR A 256 -29.31 16.08 -34.72
CA THR A 256 -28.05 16.42 -35.44
C THR A 256 -26.89 16.89 -34.52
N GLY A 257 -26.88 16.45 -33.26
CA GLY A 257 -26.06 17.01 -32.19
C GLY A 257 -24.61 16.52 -32.21
N GLY A 258 -23.67 17.44 -32.46
CA GLY A 258 -22.24 17.13 -32.43
C GLY A 258 -21.62 17.06 -31.02
N GLY A 259 -20.33 16.72 -30.94
CA GLY A 259 -19.57 16.86 -29.68
C GLY A 259 -19.25 18.32 -29.38
N VAL A 260 -18.40 18.92 -30.21
CA VAL A 260 -18.01 20.34 -30.14
C VAL A 260 -18.29 21.01 -31.48
N ARG A 261 -18.97 22.16 -31.46
CA ARG A 261 -19.28 22.94 -32.66
C ARG A 261 -18.72 24.36 -32.55
N LEU A 262 -17.96 24.78 -33.55
CA LEU A 262 -17.40 26.12 -33.67
C LEU A 262 -18.17 26.93 -34.73
N ALA A 263 -18.56 28.16 -34.41
CA ALA A 263 -19.09 29.13 -35.38
C ALA A 263 -17.96 29.89 -36.08
N ALA A 264 -18.28 30.64 -37.14
CA ALA A 264 -17.28 31.30 -37.99
C ALA A 264 -16.43 32.34 -37.24
N THR A 265 -17.01 32.98 -36.23
CA THR A 265 -16.35 33.97 -35.37
C THR A 265 -15.42 33.36 -34.32
N ALA A 266 -15.38 32.03 -34.17
CA ALA A 266 -14.64 31.32 -33.12
C ALA A 266 -13.14 31.16 -33.45
N THR A 267 -12.51 32.23 -33.93
CA THR A 267 -11.13 32.20 -34.43
C THR A 267 -10.13 31.86 -33.32
N GLY A 268 -9.09 31.10 -33.65
CA GLY A 268 -8.05 30.70 -32.70
C GLY A 268 -8.52 29.78 -31.57
N THR A 269 -9.67 29.11 -31.73
CA THR A 269 -10.17 28.16 -30.72
C THR A 269 -9.32 26.89 -30.70
N VAL A 270 -8.98 26.42 -29.49
CA VAL A 270 -8.22 25.18 -29.29
C VAL A 270 -9.13 24.08 -28.74
N ILE A 271 -9.13 22.92 -29.38
CA ILE A 271 -9.78 21.68 -28.92
C ILE A 271 -8.66 20.65 -28.70
N ALA A 272 -8.27 20.42 -27.45
CA ALA A 272 -7.07 19.65 -27.11
C ALA A 272 -7.26 18.53 -26.07
N ALA A 273 -6.73 17.33 -26.30
CA ALA A 273 -6.75 16.23 -25.32
C ALA A 273 -8.14 15.86 -24.76
N ASN A 274 -9.18 15.97 -25.59
CA ASN A 274 -10.53 15.56 -25.20
C ASN A 274 -10.79 14.10 -25.62
N SER A 275 -11.66 13.41 -24.88
CA SER A 275 -12.24 12.12 -25.28
C SER A 275 -13.71 12.33 -25.64
N ILE A 276 -14.03 12.21 -26.92
CA ILE A 276 -15.34 12.53 -27.51
C ILE A 276 -15.96 11.24 -28.05
N LEU A 277 -16.99 10.76 -27.35
CA LEU A 277 -17.77 9.59 -27.69
C LEU A 277 -19.19 10.05 -28.04
N THR A 278 -19.44 10.42 -29.29
CA THR A 278 -20.75 10.94 -29.72
C THR A 278 -21.33 10.10 -30.85
N THR A 279 -22.64 10.19 -31.07
CA THR A 279 -23.37 9.48 -32.11
C THR A 279 -23.69 10.28 -33.36
N ASP A 280 -23.20 11.52 -33.53
CA ASP A 280 -23.28 12.24 -34.83
C ASP A 280 -21.87 12.64 -35.27
N SER A 281 -21.52 13.93 -35.20
CA SER A 281 -20.20 14.44 -35.59
C SER A 281 -19.41 14.91 -34.37
N ALA A 282 -18.17 14.47 -34.17
CA ALA A 282 -17.43 14.79 -32.93
C ALA A 282 -16.97 16.24 -32.86
N VAL A 283 -16.34 16.75 -33.92
CA VAL A 283 -15.93 18.15 -34.02
C VAL A 283 -16.41 18.73 -35.34
N VAL A 284 -17.15 19.83 -35.28
CA VAL A 284 -17.66 20.55 -36.45
C VAL A 284 -17.18 22.00 -36.41
N VAL A 285 -16.43 22.41 -37.42
CA VAL A 285 -15.92 23.77 -37.57
C VAL A 285 -16.60 24.43 -38.76
N ALA A 286 -17.46 25.42 -38.49
CA ALA A 286 -18.21 26.15 -39.50
C ALA A 286 -17.60 27.54 -39.73
N GLY A 287 -16.45 27.59 -40.43
CA GLY A 287 -15.82 28.84 -40.87
C GLY A 287 -14.88 29.52 -39.87
N ALA A 288 -14.30 28.80 -38.91
CA ALA A 288 -13.43 29.38 -37.88
C ALA A 288 -11.95 29.35 -38.29
N ASP A 289 -11.33 30.52 -38.41
CA ASP A 289 -9.90 30.64 -38.72
C ASP A 289 -9.02 30.21 -37.55
N ASP A 290 -7.83 29.67 -37.86
CA ASP A 290 -6.78 29.32 -36.89
C ASP A 290 -7.24 28.32 -35.80
N ALA A 291 -8.32 27.56 -36.04
CA ALA A 291 -8.79 26.53 -35.12
C ALA A 291 -7.78 25.38 -35.01
N ALA A 292 -7.46 24.95 -33.79
CA ALA A 292 -6.51 23.89 -33.51
C ALA A 292 -7.20 22.67 -32.88
N ILE A 293 -7.24 21.55 -33.59
CA ILE A 293 -7.82 20.28 -33.15
C ILE A 293 -6.66 19.31 -32.94
N VAL A 294 -6.27 19.08 -31.69
CA VAL A 294 -5.01 18.40 -31.36
C VAL A 294 -5.14 17.37 -30.24
N ASN A 295 -4.50 16.20 -30.39
CA ASN A 295 -4.46 15.16 -29.35
C ASN A 295 -5.85 14.70 -28.84
N ASN A 296 -6.91 14.85 -29.62
CA ASN A 296 -8.22 14.35 -29.21
C ASN A 296 -8.38 12.87 -29.53
N GLU A 297 -9.21 12.19 -28.75
CA GLU A 297 -9.75 10.89 -29.08
C GLU A 297 -11.21 11.03 -29.46
N VAL A 298 -11.56 10.49 -30.62
CA VAL A 298 -12.91 10.45 -31.15
C VAL A 298 -13.28 9.00 -31.37
N ARG A 299 -14.39 8.55 -30.77
CA ARG A 299 -14.90 7.18 -30.96
C ARG A 299 -16.40 7.17 -31.22
N SER A 300 -16.85 6.11 -31.92
CA SER A 300 -18.28 5.74 -32.05
C SER A 300 -19.19 6.77 -32.74
N VAL A 301 -18.62 7.63 -33.61
CA VAL A 301 -19.37 8.62 -34.37
C VAL A 301 -20.19 8.00 -35.52
N ARG A 302 -21.39 8.53 -35.76
CA ARG A 302 -22.26 8.12 -36.90
C ARG A 302 -21.92 8.89 -38.17
N CYS A 303 -21.60 10.17 -38.05
CA CYS A 303 -21.32 11.05 -39.18
C CYS A 303 -19.81 11.29 -39.32
N SER A 304 -19.32 12.51 -39.13
CA SER A 304 -17.88 12.82 -39.28
C SER A 304 -17.14 12.91 -37.96
N GLY A 305 -15.95 12.34 -37.85
CA GLY A 305 -15.11 12.50 -36.67
C GLY A 305 -14.69 13.96 -36.49
N VAL A 306 -13.97 14.50 -37.47
CA VAL A 306 -13.64 15.92 -37.56
C VAL A 306 -14.12 16.46 -38.90
N ARG A 307 -14.87 17.56 -38.90
CA ARG A 307 -15.34 18.24 -40.10
C ARG A 307 -14.95 19.72 -40.08
N LEU A 308 -14.25 20.15 -41.14
CA LEU A 308 -13.93 21.55 -41.42
C LEU A 308 -14.66 22.02 -42.67
N ALA A 309 -15.54 23.01 -42.52
CA ALA A 309 -16.37 23.56 -43.59
C ALA A 309 -16.38 25.11 -43.59
N ASP A 310 -17.12 25.67 -44.56
CA ASP A 310 -17.59 27.07 -44.61
C ASP A 310 -16.51 28.17 -44.53
N GLY A 311 -15.35 27.93 -45.14
CA GLY A 311 -14.35 28.98 -45.34
C GLY A 311 -13.27 29.10 -44.26
N SER A 312 -13.18 28.15 -43.33
CA SER A 312 -12.16 28.11 -42.27
C SER A 312 -10.73 28.16 -42.86
N THR A 313 -9.89 29.12 -42.50
CA THR A 313 -8.49 29.19 -42.96
C THR A 313 -7.48 28.90 -41.86
N ARG A 314 -6.31 28.36 -42.23
CA ARG A 314 -5.18 28.05 -41.33
C ARG A 314 -5.52 27.13 -40.14
N ALA A 315 -6.60 26.36 -40.25
CA ALA A 315 -6.96 25.37 -39.23
C ALA A 315 -5.94 24.22 -39.19
N SER A 316 -5.75 23.62 -38.02
CA SER A 316 -4.82 22.51 -37.80
C SER A 316 -5.54 21.30 -37.21
N VAL A 317 -5.38 20.13 -37.81
CA VAL A 317 -5.88 18.84 -37.32
C VAL A 317 -4.69 17.89 -37.19
N GLN A 318 -4.18 17.71 -35.98
CA GLN A 318 -2.97 16.92 -35.75
C GLN A 318 -3.02 16.05 -34.49
N ASN A 319 -2.28 14.94 -34.46
CA ASN A 319 -2.16 14.04 -33.31
C ASN A 319 -3.48 13.44 -32.82
N ASN A 320 -4.58 13.52 -33.59
CA ASN A 320 -5.87 13.01 -33.16
C ASN A 320 -5.97 11.51 -33.41
N LEU A 321 -6.69 10.84 -32.53
CA LEU A 321 -7.08 9.45 -32.64
C LEU A 321 -8.56 9.40 -33.03
N VAL A 322 -8.85 9.08 -34.29
CA VAL A 322 -10.20 9.16 -34.84
C VAL A 322 -10.69 7.79 -35.27
N ASP A 323 -11.59 7.23 -34.47
CA ASP A 323 -12.32 6.00 -34.76
C ASP A 323 -13.81 6.26 -34.96
N ALA A 324 -14.19 6.31 -36.24
CA ALA A 324 -15.55 6.54 -36.66
C ALA A 324 -16.25 5.25 -37.12
N SER A 325 -15.78 4.08 -36.67
CA SER A 325 -16.32 2.76 -37.08
C SER A 325 -17.55 2.28 -36.30
N GLY A 326 -17.93 2.97 -35.21
CA GLY A 326 -18.92 2.46 -34.24
C GLY A 326 -20.35 3.01 -34.34
N GLY A 327 -20.63 4.02 -35.17
CA GLY A 327 -21.98 4.59 -35.28
C GLY A 327 -22.87 3.86 -36.29
N THR A 328 -24.06 3.45 -35.87
CA THR A 328 -25.11 2.90 -36.75
C THR A 328 -26.21 3.96 -37.00
N GLY A 329 -26.72 4.04 -38.23
CA GLY A 329 -27.81 4.95 -38.65
C GLY A 329 -27.47 5.90 -39.79
N GLU A 330 -28.48 6.56 -40.38
CA GLU A 330 -28.32 7.60 -41.41
C GLU A 330 -28.01 8.97 -40.77
N CYS A 331 -27.11 9.77 -41.36
CA CYS A 331 -27.01 11.20 -41.03
C CYS A 331 -28.29 11.91 -41.49
N GLY A 332 -28.81 12.83 -40.67
CA GLY A 332 -30.06 13.57 -40.94
C GLY A 332 -30.04 14.44 -42.23
N THR A 333 -31.14 15.18 -42.44
CA THR A 333 -31.54 15.83 -43.72
C THR A 333 -30.58 16.82 -44.41
N SER A 334 -29.39 17.13 -43.86
CA SER A 334 -28.30 17.77 -44.61
C SER A 334 -27.22 16.74 -44.93
N ALA A 335 -27.45 15.97 -45.98
CA ALA A 335 -26.50 14.98 -46.47
C ALA A 335 -25.18 15.65 -46.92
N THR A 336 -24.04 15.20 -46.38
CA THR A 336 -22.77 14.92 -47.08
C THR A 336 -21.73 14.35 -46.09
N ASP A 337 -21.97 13.07 -45.82
CA ASP A 337 -21.05 11.93 -45.61
C ASP A 337 -20.31 11.65 -44.27
N HIS A 338 -20.18 10.33 -44.01
CA HIS A 338 -19.49 9.70 -42.88
C HIS A 338 -17.98 9.59 -43.18
N PHE A 339 -17.14 10.39 -42.53
CA PHE A 339 -15.69 10.33 -42.71
C PHE A 339 -14.97 10.39 -41.36
N GLY A 340 -13.78 9.81 -41.27
CA GLY A 340 -12.90 10.08 -40.12
C GLY A 340 -12.59 11.57 -40.03
N ILE A 341 -11.93 12.11 -41.06
CA ILE A 341 -11.59 13.54 -41.15
C ILE A 341 -12.05 14.09 -42.51
N ALA A 342 -12.85 15.15 -42.49
CA ALA A 342 -13.43 15.76 -43.68
C ALA A 342 -13.10 17.26 -43.78
N ILE A 343 -12.49 17.66 -44.90
CA ILE A 343 -12.05 19.04 -45.15
C ILE A 343 -12.68 19.54 -46.45
N TYR A 344 -13.40 20.65 -46.39
CA TYR A 344 -14.17 21.19 -47.53
C TYR A 344 -13.94 22.68 -47.77
N GLY A 345 -14.33 23.14 -48.97
CA GLY A 345 -14.31 24.56 -49.32
C GLY A 345 -12.92 25.18 -49.23
N ALA A 346 -12.84 26.46 -48.85
CA ALA A 346 -11.57 27.18 -48.75
C ALA A 346 -10.62 26.65 -47.66
N ALA A 347 -11.08 25.74 -46.78
CA ALA A 347 -10.21 25.10 -45.80
C ALA A 347 -9.15 24.21 -46.46
N VAL A 348 -9.44 23.66 -47.65
CA VAL A 348 -8.48 22.88 -48.43
C VAL A 348 -7.20 23.65 -48.74
N ASP A 349 -7.29 24.97 -48.92
CA ASP A 349 -6.17 25.78 -49.38
C ASP A 349 -5.13 26.06 -48.28
N SER A 350 -5.51 25.91 -47.00
CA SER A 350 -4.68 26.35 -45.88
C SER A 350 -4.72 25.48 -44.63
N ALA A 351 -5.59 24.45 -44.57
CA ALA A 351 -5.63 23.53 -43.44
C ALA A 351 -4.39 22.62 -43.42
N ILE A 352 -3.88 22.36 -42.22
CA ILE A 352 -2.81 21.39 -41.97
C ILE A 352 -3.42 20.14 -41.36
N VAL A 353 -3.31 19.01 -42.08
CA VAL A 353 -3.79 17.70 -41.62
C VAL A 353 -2.62 16.72 -41.67
N ASP A 354 -2.10 16.35 -40.50
CA ASP A 354 -0.99 15.38 -40.40
C ASP A 354 -0.93 14.77 -39.00
N TYR A 355 -0.13 13.72 -38.79
CA TYR A 355 0.04 13.04 -37.50
C TYR A 355 -1.25 12.46 -36.89
N ASN A 356 -2.32 12.31 -37.65
CA ASN A 356 -3.56 11.71 -37.17
C ASN A 356 -3.52 10.19 -37.31
N THR A 357 -4.17 9.50 -36.37
CA THR A 357 -4.46 8.08 -36.48
C THR A 357 -5.93 7.93 -36.80
N VAL A 358 -6.24 7.46 -38.00
CA VAL A 358 -7.62 7.37 -38.48
C VAL A 358 -7.98 5.91 -38.72
N ALA A 359 -9.08 5.47 -38.13
CA ALA A 359 -9.57 4.12 -38.32
C ALA A 359 -10.19 3.95 -39.72
N GLN A 360 -9.87 2.82 -40.35
CA GLN A 360 -10.48 2.33 -41.55
C GLN A 360 -11.90 1.86 -41.22
N GLN A 361 -12.90 2.60 -41.70
CA GLN A 361 -14.30 2.20 -41.59
C GLN A 361 -14.65 1.21 -42.71
N ASP A 362 -15.27 0.08 -42.38
CA ASP A 362 -15.88 -0.84 -43.35
C ASP A 362 -17.41 -0.75 -43.17
N GLN A 363 -18.07 0.21 -43.85
CA GLN A 363 -19.55 0.26 -43.95
C GLN A 363 -19.97 0.04 -45.41
N GLY A 364 -20.47 -1.16 -45.71
CA GLY A 364 -20.74 -1.59 -47.09
C GLY A 364 -19.46 -1.74 -47.93
N ASP A 365 -19.56 -1.51 -49.25
CA ASP A 365 -18.46 -1.73 -50.22
C ASP A 365 -17.38 -0.60 -50.25
N ALA A 366 -17.46 0.45 -49.41
CA ALA A 366 -16.55 1.59 -49.49
C ALA A 366 -15.97 2.04 -48.14
N THR A 367 -14.64 2.04 -48.04
CA THR A 367 -13.89 2.61 -46.92
C THR A 367 -13.87 4.15 -46.96
N ARG A 368 -14.08 4.81 -45.82
CA ARG A 368 -14.26 6.28 -45.72
C ARG A 368 -13.37 6.94 -44.65
N MET A 369 -12.07 7.01 -44.89
CA MET A 369 -11.13 7.59 -43.92
C MET A 369 -11.09 9.11 -43.99
N TYR A 370 -10.98 9.65 -45.21
CA TYR A 370 -10.89 11.09 -45.45
C TYR A 370 -11.89 11.55 -46.51
N ALA A 371 -12.17 12.84 -46.50
CA ALA A 371 -12.70 13.59 -47.63
C ALA A 371 -11.95 14.92 -47.77
N TRP A 372 -11.67 15.33 -49.01
CA TRP A 372 -10.84 16.50 -49.31
C TRP A 372 -11.41 17.26 -50.50
N GLY A 373 -11.90 18.49 -50.26
CA GLY A 373 -12.48 19.39 -51.26
C GLY A 373 -13.90 19.02 -51.70
N THR A 374 -14.15 17.75 -51.99
CA THR A 374 -15.46 17.21 -52.34
C THR A 374 -15.90 16.15 -51.33
N PRO A 375 -17.21 15.89 -51.17
CA PRO A 375 -17.73 14.78 -50.38
C PRO A 375 -17.52 13.46 -51.13
N THR A 376 -16.25 13.10 -51.36
CA THR A 376 -15.86 11.88 -52.06
C THR A 376 -14.94 11.09 -51.15
N ALA A 377 -15.25 9.81 -50.98
CA ALA A 377 -14.53 8.95 -50.07
C ALA A 377 -13.09 8.71 -50.52
N ILE A 378 -12.16 8.97 -49.60
CA ILE A 378 -10.75 8.62 -49.73
C ILE A 378 -10.50 7.42 -48.80
N PRO A 379 -10.26 6.21 -49.35
CA PRO A 379 -10.32 4.97 -48.59
C PRO A 379 -9.03 4.64 -47.83
N SER A 380 -7.96 5.41 -47.98
CA SER A 380 -6.70 5.15 -47.30
C SER A 380 -5.88 6.40 -47.08
N VAL A 381 -4.97 6.35 -46.10
CA VAL A 381 -3.96 7.40 -45.89
C VAL A 381 -3.10 7.59 -47.15
N THR A 382 -2.74 6.51 -47.85
CA THR A 382 -1.96 6.61 -49.10
C THR A 382 -2.70 7.39 -50.19
N ALA A 383 -3.99 7.11 -50.37
CA ALA A 383 -4.81 7.84 -51.33
C ALA A 383 -5.00 9.32 -50.92
N PHE A 384 -5.12 9.59 -49.61
CA PHE A 384 -5.18 10.95 -49.09
C PHE A 384 -3.90 11.71 -49.42
N ARG A 385 -2.73 11.17 -49.08
CA ARG A 385 -1.42 11.77 -49.40
C ARG A 385 -1.27 12.11 -50.87
N GLN A 386 -1.67 11.20 -51.76
CA GLN A 386 -1.58 11.41 -53.20
C GLN A 386 -2.48 12.54 -53.71
N LEU A 387 -3.66 12.71 -53.10
CA LEU A 387 -4.64 13.70 -53.51
C LEU A 387 -4.37 15.08 -52.90
N SER A 388 -4.09 15.14 -51.60
CA SER A 388 -3.97 16.38 -50.83
C SER A 388 -2.54 16.89 -50.71
N GLY A 389 -1.54 16.01 -50.86
CA GLY A 389 -0.15 16.32 -50.49
C GLY A 389 0.08 16.39 -48.97
N GLN A 390 -0.93 16.09 -48.16
CA GLN A 390 -0.92 16.16 -46.69
C GLN A 390 -0.88 14.76 -46.06
N GLY A 391 -0.79 14.66 -44.73
CA GLY A 391 -0.93 13.39 -44.01
C GLY A 391 0.26 12.43 -44.13
N THR A 392 1.47 12.93 -44.40
CA THR A 392 2.70 12.10 -44.55
C THR A 392 2.94 11.19 -43.34
N HIS A 393 2.58 11.65 -42.13
CA HIS A 393 2.73 10.93 -40.86
C HIS A 393 1.41 10.34 -40.35
N ASP A 394 0.31 10.49 -41.08
CA ASP A 394 -0.96 9.87 -40.71
C ASP A 394 -0.83 8.34 -40.69
N ILE A 395 -1.55 7.70 -39.77
CA ILE A 395 -1.58 6.24 -39.63
C ILE A 395 -3.00 5.76 -39.88
N GLY A 396 -3.14 4.81 -40.80
CA GLY A 396 -4.39 4.11 -41.03
C GLY A 396 -4.43 2.78 -40.28
N MET A 397 -5.50 2.52 -39.53
CA MET A 397 -5.65 1.29 -38.74
C MET A 397 -6.98 0.60 -39.04
N ARG A 398 -7.04 -0.73 -39.05
CA ARG A 398 -8.32 -1.47 -39.15
C ARG A 398 -8.88 -1.80 -37.76
N GLY A 399 -10.19 -1.58 -37.58
CA GLY A 399 -10.91 -1.89 -36.34
C GLY A 399 -10.51 -1.02 -35.14
N SER A 400 -10.93 -1.41 -33.92
CA SER A 400 -10.66 -0.69 -32.66
C SER A 400 -9.21 -0.80 -32.16
N ALA A 401 -8.26 -1.15 -33.03
CA ALA A 401 -6.84 -1.38 -32.73
C ALA A 401 -6.03 -0.08 -32.50
N LEU A 402 -6.67 0.94 -31.90
CA LEU A 402 -6.06 2.20 -31.50
C LEU A 402 -4.96 2.05 -30.43
N ALA A 403 -4.74 0.82 -29.93
CA ALA A 403 -3.69 0.48 -28.97
C ALA A 403 -2.35 0.06 -29.62
N SER A 404 -2.18 0.20 -30.94
CA SER A 404 -0.98 -0.27 -31.65
C SER A 404 0.26 0.59 -31.37
N ALA A 405 1.46 0.02 -31.57
CA ALA A 405 2.75 0.68 -31.32
C ALA A 405 2.95 1.98 -32.12
N GLY A 406 2.21 2.21 -33.21
CA GLY A 406 2.38 3.37 -34.08
C GLY A 406 1.90 4.71 -33.48
N ILE A 407 1.02 4.69 -32.47
CA ILE A 407 0.59 5.93 -31.79
C ILE A 407 1.56 6.40 -30.70
N ARG A 408 2.48 5.52 -30.30
CA ARG A 408 3.41 5.76 -29.21
C ARG A 408 4.63 6.50 -29.73
N ASP A 409 5.11 7.48 -28.99
CA ASP A 409 6.31 8.27 -29.31
C ASP A 409 6.32 8.85 -30.74
N SER A 410 5.14 9.24 -31.24
CA SER A 410 4.94 9.54 -32.66
C SER A 410 4.15 10.81 -32.94
N ALA A 411 3.86 11.63 -31.93
CA ALA A 411 3.11 12.88 -32.08
C ALA A 411 3.99 14.08 -32.47
N ASN A 412 3.35 15.07 -33.08
CA ASN A 412 3.93 16.39 -33.29
C ASN A 412 3.67 17.28 -32.06
N SER A 413 4.64 17.37 -31.15
CA SER A 413 4.58 18.25 -29.97
C SER A 413 4.67 19.75 -30.27
N ALA A 414 4.98 20.13 -31.53
CA ALA A 414 4.92 21.52 -32.00
C ALA A 414 3.56 21.88 -32.62
N ALA A 415 2.59 20.95 -32.66
CA ALA A 415 1.26 21.22 -33.18
C ALA A 415 0.58 22.36 -32.38
N PRO A 416 -0.12 23.29 -33.05
CA PRO A 416 -0.85 24.36 -32.37
C PRO A 416 -1.79 23.80 -31.29
N GLY A 417 -1.74 24.39 -30.09
CA GLY A 417 -2.61 24.00 -28.98
C GLY A 417 -2.21 22.71 -28.24
N TRP A 418 -1.06 22.09 -28.53
CA TRP A 418 -0.61 20.89 -27.82
C TRP A 418 -0.49 21.13 -26.30
N PRO A 419 -1.12 20.31 -25.44
CA PRO A 419 -1.33 20.65 -24.03
C PRO A 419 -0.12 20.43 -23.10
N GLY A 420 0.99 19.84 -23.57
CA GLY A 420 2.19 19.60 -22.75
C GLY A 420 2.08 18.44 -21.75
N LYS A 421 0.86 18.10 -21.34
CA LYS A 421 0.50 16.98 -20.47
C LYS A 421 -0.76 16.32 -21.00
N ASP A 422 -0.93 15.06 -20.67
CA ASP A 422 -2.11 14.29 -21.02
C ASP A 422 -3.33 14.64 -20.14
N VAL A 423 -4.48 14.06 -20.45
CA VAL A 423 -5.76 14.23 -19.73
C VAL A 423 -5.71 13.78 -18.26
N ASN A 424 -4.71 12.98 -17.87
CA ASN A 424 -4.50 12.54 -16.49
C ASN A 424 -3.46 13.41 -15.75
N GLY A 425 -2.88 14.40 -16.42
CA GLY A 425 -1.86 15.30 -15.88
C GLY A 425 -0.44 14.73 -15.94
N PHE A 426 -0.21 13.62 -16.64
CA PHE A 426 1.14 13.08 -16.87
C PHE A 426 1.86 13.88 -17.97
N ALA A 427 3.13 14.19 -17.72
CA ALA A 427 4.02 14.67 -18.77
C ALA A 427 4.40 13.51 -19.70
N PRO A 428 4.74 13.78 -20.96
CA PRO A 428 5.22 12.76 -21.88
C PRO A 428 6.38 11.93 -21.32
N GLN A 429 6.40 10.63 -21.61
CA GLN A 429 7.43 9.69 -21.15
C GLN A 429 7.94 8.83 -22.30
N ASP A 430 9.22 9.01 -22.60
CA ASP A 430 9.97 8.20 -23.55
C ASP A 430 9.86 6.71 -23.22
N MET A 431 9.33 5.91 -24.15
CA MET A 431 9.28 4.46 -24.03
C MET A 431 10.54 3.88 -24.67
N PRO A 432 11.51 3.36 -23.89
CA PRO A 432 12.84 3.05 -24.43
C PRO A 432 12.86 1.93 -25.48
N ASP A 433 11.77 1.16 -25.58
CA ASP A 433 11.56 0.08 -26.54
C ASP A 433 10.78 0.50 -27.80
N VAL A 434 10.35 1.75 -27.90
CA VAL A 434 9.66 2.35 -29.04
C VAL A 434 10.55 3.41 -29.68
N ALA A 435 10.46 3.55 -31.00
CA ALA A 435 11.25 4.55 -31.72
C ALA A 435 10.56 5.91 -31.69
N ASN A 436 11.30 6.94 -31.30
CA ASN A 436 10.84 8.33 -31.31
C ASN A 436 10.71 8.83 -32.74
N THR A 437 9.48 8.77 -33.27
CA THR A 437 9.11 9.19 -34.63
C THR A 437 8.34 10.51 -34.64
N GLY A 438 8.02 11.05 -33.46
CA GLY A 438 7.42 12.36 -33.30
C GLY A 438 8.36 13.50 -33.65
N VAL A 439 7.81 14.71 -33.68
CA VAL A 439 8.55 15.95 -33.98
C VAL A 439 8.20 17.04 -32.98
N GLY A 440 8.96 18.14 -33.03
CA GLY A 440 8.85 19.25 -32.10
C GLY A 440 9.75 19.09 -30.86
N PRO A 441 9.54 19.90 -29.81
CA PRO A 441 10.36 19.89 -28.60
C PRO A 441 10.38 18.56 -27.84
N VAL A 442 9.32 17.75 -27.99
CA VAL A 442 9.14 16.45 -27.35
C VAL A 442 8.86 15.40 -28.43
N ALA A 443 9.90 14.72 -28.90
CA ALA A 443 9.82 13.75 -30.00
C ALA A 443 9.18 12.40 -29.63
N TYR A 444 8.97 12.17 -28.34
CA TYR A 444 8.39 10.95 -27.76
C TYR A 444 6.99 11.20 -27.18
N ALA A 445 6.29 12.25 -27.61
CA ALA A 445 4.91 12.45 -27.17
C ALA A 445 3.98 11.43 -27.86
N ASP A 446 2.98 10.93 -27.12
CA ASP A 446 1.95 10.06 -27.68
C ASP A 446 0.87 10.86 -28.44
N ARG A 447 0.26 10.19 -29.43
CA ARG A 447 -0.95 10.70 -30.10
C ARG A 447 -2.19 10.43 -29.25
N GLY A 448 -3.19 11.29 -29.35
CA GLY A 448 -4.41 11.21 -28.55
C GLY A 448 -4.26 11.82 -27.14
N PRO A 449 -5.27 11.66 -26.27
CA PRO A 449 -5.38 12.44 -25.04
C PRO A 449 -4.60 11.86 -23.85
N THR A 450 -4.06 10.64 -23.98
CA THR A 450 -3.43 9.89 -22.88
C THR A 450 -1.99 9.52 -23.21
N GLU A 451 -1.11 9.61 -22.22
CA GLU A 451 0.27 9.13 -22.29
C GLU A 451 0.40 7.75 -21.63
N LEU A 452 1.12 6.82 -22.24
CA LEU A 452 1.42 5.54 -21.58
C LEU A 452 2.61 5.68 -20.62
N VAL A 453 2.35 5.56 -19.32
CA VAL A 453 3.36 5.72 -18.26
C VAL A 453 3.68 4.41 -17.52
N LYS A 454 4.92 4.25 -17.05
CA LYS A 454 5.35 3.11 -16.21
C LYS A 454 6.33 3.56 -15.12
N GLY A 455 5.86 3.57 -13.88
CA GLY A 455 6.64 3.93 -12.69
C GLY A 455 7.48 2.79 -12.08
N PRO A 456 8.34 3.11 -11.10
CA PRO A 456 9.14 2.12 -10.40
C PRO A 456 8.27 1.21 -9.53
N GLN A 457 8.78 0.04 -9.16
CA GLN A 457 8.24 -0.81 -8.10
C GLN A 457 9.29 -1.02 -7.01
N VAL A 458 8.86 -1.18 -5.76
CA VAL A 458 9.77 -1.39 -4.62
C VAL A 458 9.27 -2.46 -3.67
N ARG A 459 10.21 -3.26 -3.15
CA ARG A 459 10.05 -4.11 -1.97
C ARG A 459 11.06 -3.71 -0.91
N LEU A 460 10.71 -3.87 0.35
CA LEU A 460 11.60 -3.57 1.47
C LEU A 460 11.99 -4.86 2.19
N SER A 461 13.26 -5.00 2.54
CA SER A 461 13.78 -6.10 3.34
C SER A 461 14.53 -5.54 4.55
N ILE A 462 14.35 -6.17 5.71
CA ILE A 462 14.91 -5.71 6.98
C ILE A 462 15.74 -6.81 7.61
N SER A 463 16.92 -6.45 8.12
CA SER A 463 17.68 -7.28 9.06
C SER A 463 17.82 -6.59 10.42
N LYS A 464 17.79 -7.36 11.51
CA LYS A 464 17.87 -6.85 12.89
C LYS A 464 19.14 -7.30 13.61
N SER A 465 19.79 -6.37 14.29
CA SER A 465 20.99 -6.64 15.09
C SER A 465 20.79 -6.32 16.58
N GLY A 466 21.64 -6.90 17.44
CA GLY A 466 21.59 -6.69 18.89
C GLY A 466 20.24 -7.04 19.52
N ASN A 467 19.67 -6.09 20.27
CA ASN A 467 18.34 -6.16 20.91
C ASN A 467 17.17 -5.90 19.93
N GLY A 468 17.45 -5.93 18.62
CA GLY A 468 16.48 -5.76 17.55
C GLY A 468 16.08 -4.31 17.25
N ARG A 469 16.69 -3.32 17.91
CA ARG A 469 16.44 -1.88 17.66
C ARG A 469 17.32 -1.29 16.56
N THR A 470 18.48 -1.89 16.27
CA THR A 470 19.29 -1.50 15.13
C THR A 470 18.88 -2.33 13.93
N VAL A 471 18.37 -1.64 12.90
CA VAL A 471 17.84 -2.25 11.68
C VAL A 471 18.66 -1.80 10.48
N THR A 472 18.88 -2.72 9.55
CA THR A 472 19.36 -2.39 8.21
C THR A 472 18.22 -2.64 7.23
N ALA A 473 17.72 -1.57 6.62
CA ALA A 473 16.63 -1.60 5.65
C ALA A 473 17.20 -1.53 4.24
N THR A 474 16.79 -2.46 3.37
CA THR A 474 17.27 -2.58 1.99
C THR A 474 16.08 -2.62 1.03
N ALA A 475 15.97 -1.61 0.18
CA ALA A 475 14.99 -1.52 -0.90
C ALA A 475 15.46 -2.35 -2.11
N SER A 476 14.57 -3.17 -2.65
CA SER A 476 14.76 -3.86 -3.92
C SER A 476 13.81 -3.26 -4.94
N THR A 477 14.37 -2.66 -5.99
CA THR A 477 13.60 -1.87 -6.96
C THR A 477 13.61 -2.50 -8.33
N VAL A 478 12.46 -2.42 -9.00
CA VAL A 478 12.35 -2.64 -10.45
C VAL A 478 12.06 -1.28 -11.08
N ALA A 479 12.90 -0.86 -12.02
CA ALA A 479 12.73 0.43 -12.69
C ALA A 479 11.50 0.44 -13.61
N GLY A 480 10.93 1.63 -13.77
CA GLY A 480 9.90 1.92 -14.76
C GLY A 480 10.52 2.17 -16.13
N TYR A 481 9.98 3.15 -16.87
CA TYR A 481 10.65 3.67 -18.08
C TYR A 481 11.87 4.54 -17.75
N ALA A 482 11.86 5.19 -16.58
CA ALA A 482 12.99 5.95 -16.08
C ALA A 482 13.80 5.19 -15.00
N PRO A 483 15.11 5.44 -14.90
CA PRO A 483 15.93 4.93 -13.81
C PRO A 483 15.53 5.57 -12.48
N VAL A 484 15.66 4.79 -11.40
CA VAL A 484 15.50 5.28 -10.03
C VAL A 484 16.60 6.29 -9.70
N THR A 485 16.24 7.44 -9.15
CA THR A 485 17.17 8.54 -8.82
C THR A 485 17.34 8.74 -7.31
N SER A 486 16.33 8.41 -6.50
CA SER A 486 16.42 8.60 -5.05
C SER A 486 15.59 7.62 -4.22
N TYR A 487 16.05 7.42 -2.98
CA TYR A 487 15.40 6.65 -1.93
C TYR A 487 15.26 7.56 -0.71
N LEU A 488 14.04 7.77 -0.25
CA LEU A 488 13.74 8.43 1.02
C LEU A 488 13.25 7.38 2.01
N PHE A 489 14.05 7.11 3.03
CA PHE A 489 13.66 6.25 4.15
C PHE A 489 13.10 7.11 5.27
N THR A 490 11.86 6.84 5.66
CA THR A 490 11.21 7.49 6.80
C THR A 490 10.98 6.48 7.92
N PHE A 491 11.24 6.92 9.14
CA PHE A 491 11.18 6.09 10.34
C PHE A 491 10.10 6.64 11.28
N THR A 492 9.47 5.76 12.05
CA THR A 492 8.39 6.18 12.98
C THR A 492 8.82 7.12 14.10
N ASP A 493 10.11 7.29 14.34
CA ASP A 493 10.64 8.29 15.28
C ASP A 493 10.78 9.70 14.67
N GLY A 494 10.32 9.89 13.43
CA GLY A 494 10.39 11.15 12.69
C GLY A 494 11.69 11.35 11.92
N THR A 495 12.64 10.42 12.00
CA THR A 495 13.87 10.49 11.20
C THR A 495 13.54 10.29 9.72
N GLU A 496 14.14 11.11 8.87
CA GLU A 496 14.07 10.97 7.41
C GLU A 496 15.48 10.98 6.81
N LEU A 497 15.79 9.99 5.98
CA LEU A 497 17.09 9.83 5.35
C LEU A 497 16.92 9.66 3.84
N GLN A 498 17.25 10.72 3.08
CA GLN A 498 17.27 10.70 1.63
C GLN A 498 18.67 10.34 1.11
N GLN A 499 18.74 9.44 0.15
CA GLN A 499 20.00 8.97 -0.42
C GLN A 499 19.83 8.41 -1.85
N SER A 500 20.95 8.18 -2.53
CA SER A 500 20.99 7.53 -3.85
C SER A 500 21.15 6.01 -3.76
N THR A 501 21.51 5.47 -2.60
CA THR A 501 21.70 4.03 -2.39
C THR A 501 20.47 3.37 -1.78
N PRO A 502 20.18 2.10 -2.13
CA PRO A 502 18.96 1.42 -1.71
C PRO A 502 19.00 0.88 -0.26
N GLN A 503 19.99 1.24 0.56
CA GLN A 503 20.18 0.64 1.87
C GLN A 503 20.49 1.69 2.94
N VAL A 504 19.89 1.55 4.12
CA VAL A 504 20.13 2.43 5.28
C VAL A 504 20.21 1.61 6.56
N THR A 505 20.99 2.07 7.54
CA THR A 505 20.99 1.52 8.89
C THR A 505 20.49 2.58 9.87
N HIS A 506 19.58 2.20 10.76
CA HIS A 506 18.98 3.08 11.77
C HIS A 506 18.85 2.37 13.11
N THR A 507 18.99 3.12 14.21
CA THR A 507 18.81 2.59 15.57
C THR A 507 17.68 3.32 16.27
N PHE A 508 16.62 2.59 16.58
CA PHE A 508 15.47 3.14 17.29
C PHE A 508 15.77 3.41 18.78
N PRO A 509 15.11 4.42 19.39
CA PRO A 509 15.19 4.73 20.82
C PRO A 509 14.93 3.52 21.71
N ALA A 510 15.46 3.49 22.93
CA ALA A 510 15.42 2.32 23.84
C ALA A 510 14.04 2.04 24.48
N ASP A 511 13.08 2.94 24.34
CA ASP A 511 11.72 2.88 24.86
C ASP A 511 10.68 2.50 23.79
N ALA A 512 11.05 2.52 22.51
CA ALA A 512 10.16 2.09 21.41
C ALA A 512 9.67 0.65 21.63
N SER A 513 8.35 0.44 21.67
CA SER A 513 7.69 -0.87 21.78
C SER A 513 7.35 -1.48 20.41
N SER A 514 7.20 -0.62 19.40
CA SER A 514 7.05 -0.96 17.98
C SER A 514 7.55 0.19 17.13
N PHE A 515 7.95 -0.10 15.91
CA PHE A 515 8.45 0.91 14.97
C PHE A 515 8.25 0.45 13.52
N SER A 516 8.29 1.36 12.57
CA SER A 516 8.24 1.02 11.14
C SER A 516 9.30 1.78 10.33
N VAL A 517 9.59 1.22 9.16
CA VAL A 517 10.43 1.83 8.14
C VAL A 517 9.62 1.89 6.86
N THR A 518 9.46 3.08 6.31
CA THR A 518 8.88 3.29 4.98
C THR A 518 9.99 3.75 4.04
N VAL A 519 10.01 3.21 2.82
CA VAL A 519 10.83 3.74 1.73
C VAL A 519 9.93 4.32 0.65
N ARG A 520 10.22 5.54 0.22
CA ARG A 520 9.75 6.12 -1.04
C ARG A 520 10.89 6.07 -2.04
N VAL A 521 10.64 5.46 -3.18
CA VAL A 521 11.56 5.43 -4.32
C VAL A 521 11.04 6.38 -5.37
N THR A 522 11.90 7.23 -5.94
CA THR A 522 11.54 8.17 -7.00
C THR A 522 12.46 7.99 -8.20
N ASP A 523 11.89 8.00 -9.41
CA ASP A 523 12.62 7.90 -10.67
C ASP A 523 12.93 9.26 -11.30
N ALA A 524 13.63 9.26 -12.44
CA ALA A 524 14.01 10.48 -13.15
C ALA A 524 12.82 11.26 -13.72
N ASN A 525 11.66 10.61 -13.89
CA ASN A 525 10.41 11.23 -14.33
C ASN A 525 9.57 11.75 -13.14
N GLY A 526 10.08 11.63 -11.91
CA GLY A 526 9.39 12.06 -10.69
C GLY A 526 8.32 11.10 -10.18
N MET A 527 8.11 9.94 -10.84
CA MET A 527 7.18 8.93 -10.38
C MET A 527 7.70 8.23 -9.14
N SER A 528 6.80 7.86 -8.24
CA SER A 528 7.18 7.31 -6.93
C SER A 528 6.48 6.00 -6.60
N ALA A 529 7.19 5.13 -5.87
CA ALA A 529 6.67 3.90 -5.30
C ALA A 529 7.04 3.77 -3.82
N TYR A 530 6.23 3.05 -3.05
CA TYR A 530 6.36 2.97 -1.60
C TYR A 530 6.37 1.53 -1.11
N ALA A 531 7.16 1.25 -0.06
CA ALA A 531 7.09 0.01 0.71
C ALA A 531 7.29 0.33 2.19
N THR A 532 6.56 -0.37 3.07
CA THR A 532 6.64 -0.17 4.52
C THR A 532 6.76 -1.50 5.25
N GLU A 533 7.61 -1.55 6.27
CA GLU A 533 7.76 -2.72 7.14
C GLU A 533 7.56 -2.35 8.61
N ASN A 534 6.67 -3.10 9.27
CA ASN A 534 6.37 -2.93 10.70
C ASN A 534 7.20 -3.91 11.54
N LEU A 535 7.78 -3.40 12.61
CA LEU A 535 8.80 -4.06 13.38
C LEU A 535 8.53 -3.90 14.89
N TRP A 536 9.15 -4.81 15.63
CA TRP A 536 9.16 -4.84 17.09
C TRP A 536 10.58 -5.11 17.57
N PRO A 537 10.93 -4.73 18.81
CA PRO A 537 12.24 -5.04 19.37
C PRO A 537 12.56 -6.55 19.28
N GLY A 538 11.60 -7.41 19.61
CA GLY A 538 11.73 -8.87 19.49
C GLY A 538 11.26 -9.46 18.15
N ASN A 539 11.55 -10.73 17.96
CA ASN A 539 11.12 -11.54 16.82
C ASN A 539 9.91 -12.42 17.19
N GLY A 540 8.90 -12.45 16.32
CA GLY A 540 7.80 -13.42 16.45
C GLY A 540 8.25 -14.82 16.01
N TYR A 541 7.50 -15.84 16.37
CA TYR A 541 7.76 -17.22 15.95
C TYR A 541 6.96 -17.57 14.70
N GLU A 542 7.56 -18.31 13.80
CA GLU A 542 6.89 -18.93 12.68
C GLU A 542 7.07 -20.44 12.74
N SER A 543 5.95 -21.14 12.77
CA SER A 543 5.94 -22.60 12.70
C SER A 543 6.24 -23.07 11.29
N VAL A 544 7.06 -24.11 11.14
CA VAL A 544 7.25 -24.79 9.86
C VAL A 544 6.70 -26.22 9.95
N ALA A 545 6.42 -26.82 8.80
CA ALA A 545 6.18 -28.26 8.75
C ALA A 545 7.43 -28.99 9.29
N PRO A 546 7.29 -29.92 10.26
CA PRO A 546 8.44 -30.62 10.83
C PRO A 546 9.29 -31.26 9.74
N THR A 547 10.54 -30.80 9.59
CA THR A 547 11.41 -31.18 8.46
C THR A 547 12.77 -31.63 8.97
N ARG A 548 13.25 -32.80 8.53
CA ARG A 548 14.63 -33.21 8.81
C ARG A 548 15.62 -32.40 7.99
N VAL A 549 16.51 -31.68 8.68
CA VAL A 549 17.53 -30.82 8.06
C VAL A 549 18.96 -31.38 8.22
N LEU A 550 19.15 -32.33 9.13
CA LEU A 550 20.42 -33.05 9.30
C LEU A 550 20.17 -34.50 9.71
N ASP A 551 20.86 -35.44 9.05
CA ASP A 551 21.03 -36.82 9.54
C ASP A 551 22.45 -37.30 9.20
N THR A 552 23.33 -37.29 10.20
CA THR A 552 24.73 -37.70 10.01
C THR A 552 24.90 -39.22 9.89
N ARG A 553 23.85 -40.02 10.01
CA ARG A 553 23.91 -41.48 9.87
C ARG A 553 23.83 -41.93 8.42
N GLN A 554 23.30 -41.08 7.54
CA GLN A 554 22.96 -41.46 6.18
C GLN A 554 24.18 -41.36 5.26
N PRO A 555 24.60 -42.45 4.57
CA PRO A 555 25.74 -42.45 3.66
C PRO A 555 25.66 -41.43 2.51
N GLY A 556 24.46 -41.03 2.09
CA GLY A 556 24.22 -39.95 1.12
C GLY A 556 23.81 -38.60 1.73
N GLY A 557 23.85 -38.48 3.07
CA GLY A 557 23.48 -37.27 3.80
C GLY A 557 24.61 -36.24 3.87
N PRO A 558 24.40 -35.10 4.57
CA PRO A 558 25.34 -33.97 4.61
C PRO A 558 26.76 -34.29 5.10
N THR A 559 26.96 -35.43 5.79
CA THR A 559 28.28 -35.88 6.26
C THR A 559 28.78 -37.15 5.57
N GLY A 560 28.08 -37.66 4.55
CA GLY A 560 28.40 -38.93 3.90
C GLY A 560 28.36 -40.12 4.88
N GLY A 561 27.46 -40.09 5.86
CA GLY A 561 27.31 -41.11 6.90
C GLY A 561 28.35 -41.04 8.02
N LYS A 562 29.20 -40.00 8.05
CA LYS A 562 30.23 -39.84 9.08
C LYS A 562 29.65 -39.16 10.32
N PRO A 563 29.98 -39.63 11.54
CA PRO A 563 29.59 -38.98 12.78
C PRO A 563 30.35 -37.66 12.97
N VAL A 564 29.89 -36.83 13.91
CA VAL A 564 30.66 -35.68 14.40
C VAL A 564 31.72 -36.20 15.37
N TRP A 565 32.99 -36.06 15.00
CA TRP A 565 34.12 -36.53 15.81
C TRP A 565 34.24 -35.79 17.14
N GLY A 566 34.92 -36.41 18.10
CA GLY A 566 35.20 -35.81 19.39
C GLY A 566 35.95 -34.48 19.21
N ARG A 567 35.52 -33.45 19.94
CA ARG A 567 36.01 -32.07 19.77
C ARG A 567 35.82 -31.49 18.35
N GLY A 568 34.98 -32.10 17.52
CA GLY A 568 34.66 -31.64 16.17
C GLY A 568 33.40 -30.76 16.11
N SER A 569 33.25 -30.03 15.01
CA SER A 569 32.06 -29.23 14.69
C SER A 569 31.47 -29.62 13.34
N PHE A 570 30.15 -29.41 13.20
CA PHE A 570 29.44 -29.45 11.93
C PHE A 570 28.67 -28.14 11.74
N THR A 571 28.84 -27.48 10.59
CA THR A 571 28.07 -26.28 10.23
C THR A 571 26.89 -26.68 9.35
N LEU A 572 25.70 -26.45 9.87
CA LEU A 572 24.43 -26.68 9.20
C LEU A 572 24.03 -25.43 8.40
N ASP A 573 23.89 -25.58 7.08
CA ASP A 573 23.40 -24.55 6.17
C ASP A 573 21.90 -24.72 5.94
N LEU A 574 21.11 -23.71 6.33
CA LEU A 574 19.66 -23.73 6.21
C LEU A 574 19.14 -22.81 5.10
N ARG A 575 20.02 -22.13 4.34
CA ARG A 575 19.60 -21.07 3.40
C ARG A 575 18.55 -21.53 2.39
N SER A 576 18.69 -22.74 1.85
CA SER A 576 17.69 -23.32 0.93
C SER A 576 16.34 -23.59 1.57
N ARG A 577 16.29 -23.77 2.91
CA ARG A 577 15.06 -23.97 3.69
C ARG A 577 14.43 -22.66 4.14
N LEU A 578 15.21 -21.58 4.21
CA LEU A 578 14.73 -20.26 4.66
C LEU A 578 14.11 -19.42 3.53
N GLY A 579 14.23 -19.84 2.26
CA GLY A 579 13.59 -19.15 1.12
C GLY A 579 14.07 -17.72 0.91
N GLY A 580 15.34 -17.42 1.22
CA GLY A 580 15.90 -16.06 1.11
C GLY A 580 15.51 -15.10 2.24
N ARG A 581 14.78 -15.57 3.25
CA ARG A 581 14.32 -14.72 4.36
C ARG A 581 15.45 -14.43 5.35
N SER A 582 15.49 -13.19 5.85
CA SER A 582 16.31 -12.85 7.00
C SER A 582 15.67 -13.40 8.28
N VAL A 583 16.44 -14.23 8.99
CA VAL A 583 15.99 -14.96 10.17
C VAL A 583 16.99 -14.73 11.28
N LYS A 584 16.49 -14.46 12.48
CA LYS A 584 17.32 -14.25 13.67
C LYS A 584 17.77 -15.54 14.32
N ALA A 585 16.87 -16.53 14.37
CA ALA A 585 17.12 -17.82 14.99
C ALA A 585 16.23 -18.92 14.41
N VAL A 586 16.67 -20.15 14.57
CA VAL A 586 15.91 -21.37 14.23
C VAL A 586 15.65 -22.20 15.47
N VAL A 587 14.56 -22.95 15.46
CA VAL A 587 14.21 -23.89 16.52
C VAL A 587 14.36 -25.30 15.98
N LEU A 588 15.28 -26.06 16.57
CA LEU A 588 15.66 -27.41 16.16
C LEU A 588 15.40 -28.40 17.29
N THR A 589 14.81 -29.55 16.97
CA THR A 589 14.98 -30.73 17.82
C THR A 589 16.27 -31.41 17.40
N VAL A 590 17.24 -31.48 18.33
CA VAL A 590 18.55 -32.10 18.09
C VAL A 590 18.61 -33.42 18.83
N THR A 591 18.99 -34.49 18.14
CA THR A 591 19.11 -35.84 18.69
C THR A 591 20.55 -36.33 18.56
N ALA A 592 21.14 -36.75 19.67
CA ALA A 592 22.41 -37.46 19.71
C ALA A 592 22.12 -38.97 19.73
N THR A 593 22.82 -39.75 18.90
CA THR A 593 22.66 -41.20 18.81
C THR A 593 23.98 -41.90 18.51
N LYS A 594 24.11 -43.14 18.98
CA LYS A 594 25.32 -43.96 18.93
C LYS A 594 26.61 -43.22 19.41
N PRO A 595 26.58 -42.48 20.52
CA PRO A 595 27.80 -41.85 21.03
C PRO A 595 28.79 -42.90 21.54
N THR A 596 30.08 -42.76 21.21
CA THR A 596 31.12 -43.70 21.66
C THR A 596 31.71 -43.37 23.03
N SER A 597 31.38 -42.18 23.57
CA SER A 597 31.75 -41.74 24.91
C SER A 597 30.70 -40.78 25.47
N ALA A 598 30.65 -40.60 26.79
CA ALA A 598 29.86 -39.52 27.39
C ALA A 598 30.31 -38.14 26.89
N GLY A 599 29.38 -37.22 26.71
CA GLY A 599 29.66 -35.91 26.14
C GLY A 599 28.42 -35.02 26.05
N PHE A 600 28.58 -33.88 25.37
CA PHE A 600 27.49 -32.94 25.13
C PHE A 600 27.63 -32.18 23.81
N LEU A 601 26.51 -31.68 23.29
CA LEU A 601 26.45 -30.82 22.10
C LEU A 601 26.29 -29.35 22.52
N THR A 602 26.99 -28.48 21.81
CA THR A 602 26.81 -27.02 21.87
C THR A 602 26.39 -26.51 20.50
N ALA A 603 25.28 -25.76 20.43
CA ALA A 603 24.76 -25.15 19.22
C ALA A 603 24.88 -23.62 19.29
N TYR A 604 25.39 -23.00 18.24
CA TYR A 604 25.65 -21.55 18.20
C TYR A 604 25.71 -21.02 16.75
N ALA A 605 25.59 -19.71 16.57
CA ALA A 605 25.67 -19.09 15.24
C ALA A 605 27.01 -19.40 14.56
N ALA A 606 26.96 -19.70 13.26
CA ALA A 606 28.17 -19.98 12.49
C ALA A 606 29.13 -18.78 12.51
N GLY A 607 30.43 -19.05 12.63
CA GLY A 607 31.47 -18.00 12.69
C GLY A 607 31.56 -17.23 14.01
N SER A 608 30.67 -17.48 14.98
CA SER A 608 30.74 -16.87 16.31
C SER A 608 31.66 -17.65 17.26
N PRO A 609 32.24 -17.01 18.30
CA PRO A 609 32.95 -17.72 19.36
C PRO A 609 32.07 -18.79 20.01
N ARG A 610 32.63 -19.99 20.24
CA ARG A 610 31.88 -21.08 20.87
C ARG A 610 31.53 -20.71 22.31
N PRO A 611 30.25 -20.77 22.70
CA PRO A 611 29.86 -20.52 24.09
C PRO A 611 30.23 -21.69 25.01
N ASN A 612 30.36 -21.40 26.30
CA ASN A 612 30.54 -22.41 27.35
C ASN A 612 29.19 -22.93 27.89
N ALA A 613 28.37 -23.49 27.01
CA ALA A 613 27.06 -24.03 27.36
C ALA A 613 26.80 -25.39 26.70
N SER A 614 26.11 -26.27 27.40
CA SER A 614 25.64 -27.56 26.87
C SER A 614 24.18 -27.44 26.49
N ASN A 615 23.80 -27.85 25.28
CA ASN A 615 22.40 -27.95 24.84
C ASN A 615 21.84 -29.36 25.06
N LEU A 616 22.63 -30.41 24.84
CA LEU A 616 22.20 -31.80 24.97
C LEU A 616 23.35 -32.63 25.56
N ASN A 617 23.09 -33.39 26.62
CA ASN A 617 24.09 -34.26 27.28
C ASN A 617 23.72 -35.74 27.08
N TRP A 618 24.72 -36.61 26.94
CA TRP A 618 24.52 -38.06 26.81
C TRP A 618 25.61 -38.86 27.53
N VAL A 619 25.30 -40.14 27.78
CA VAL A 619 26.29 -41.17 28.13
C VAL A 619 26.55 -42.10 26.93
N THR A 620 27.58 -42.94 27.03
CA THR A 620 27.95 -43.90 25.98
C THR A 620 26.76 -44.76 25.55
N GLY A 621 26.55 -44.90 24.24
CA GLY A 621 25.47 -45.68 23.63
C GLY A 621 24.06 -45.08 23.74
N GLN A 622 23.86 -43.99 24.48
CA GLN A 622 22.54 -43.39 24.68
C GLN A 622 22.03 -42.69 23.41
N THR A 623 20.73 -42.84 23.12
CA THR A 623 20.01 -41.98 22.18
C THR A 623 19.11 -41.03 22.96
N VAL A 624 19.26 -39.73 22.75
CA VAL A 624 18.56 -38.69 23.53
C VAL A 624 18.39 -37.42 22.68
N SER A 625 17.31 -36.68 22.92
CA SER A 625 17.00 -35.43 22.21
C SER A 625 16.75 -34.25 23.14
N ASN A 626 16.94 -33.04 22.63
CA ASN A 626 16.50 -31.79 23.26
C ASN A 626 16.10 -30.76 22.18
N LEU A 627 15.19 -29.85 22.52
CA LEU A 627 14.86 -28.72 21.67
C LEU A 627 15.84 -27.58 21.93
N VAL A 628 16.28 -26.92 20.87
CA VAL A 628 17.26 -25.85 20.92
C VAL A 628 16.80 -24.70 20.05
N THR A 629 16.76 -23.49 20.61
CA THR A 629 16.66 -22.24 19.84
C THR A 629 18.08 -21.75 19.59
N VAL A 630 18.48 -21.64 18.33
CA VAL A 630 19.85 -21.29 17.94
C VAL A 630 19.87 -20.08 17.02
N PRO A 631 20.64 -19.02 17.35
CA PRO A 631 20.84 -17.90 16.43
C PRO A 631 21.49 -18.37 15.12
N VAL A 632 21.15 -17.72 14.01
CA VAL A 632 21.76 -18.00 12.70
C VAL A 632 22.56 -16.79 12.23
N ALA A 633 23.64 -17.06 11.50
CA ALA A 633 24.41 -16.05 10.77
C ALA A 633 24.50 -16.50 9.31
N ASP A 634 24.06 -15.66 8.37
CA ASP A 634 23.95 -16.04 6.95
C ASP A 634 23.18 -17.38 6.76
N GLY A 635 22.08 -17.55 7.51
CA GLY A 635 21.29 -18.78 7.48
C GLY A 635 22.00 -20.05 7.96
N LYS A 636 23.15 -19.93 8.64
CA LYS A 636 23.97 -21.06 9.13
C LYS A 636 24.06 -21.10 10.64
N THR A 637 24.17 -22.31 11.18
CA THR A 637 24.44 -22.59 12.60
C THR A 637 25.49 -23.70 12.74
N THR A 638 26.24 -23.70 13.83
CA THR A 638 27.27 -24.71 14.12
C THR A 638 26.85 -25.59 15.30
N LEU A 639 27.08 -26.90 15.18
CA LEU A 639 26.91 -27.93 16.20
C LEU A 639 28.28 -28.49 16.58
N PHE A 640 28.70 -28.32 17.82
CA PHE A 640 29.99 -28.77 18.35
C PHE A 640 29.82 -29.97 19.29
N ASN A 641 30.59 -31.03 19.06
CA ASN A 641 30.68 -32.20 19.94
C ASN A 641 31.78 -31.99 20.99
N ALA A 642 31.38 -31.79 22.25
CA ALA A 642 32.28 -31.65 23.37
C ALA A 642 32.73 -32.99 23.99
N GLY A 643 32.27 -34.13 23.47
CA GLY A 643 32.79 -35.45 23.81
C GLY A 643 34.22 -35.65 23.28
N VAL A 644 34.92 -36.63 23.86
CA VAL A 644 36.20 -37.11 23.32
C VAL A 644 36.01 -38.17 22.23
N GLY A 645 34.88 -38.87 22.25
CA GLY A 645 34.43 -39.80 21.22
C GLY A 645 33.49 -39.18 20.19
N SER A 646 33.10 -39.97 19.19
CA SER A 646 32.21 -39.55 18.11
C SER A 646 30.73 -39.72 18.48
N VAL A 647 29.86 -38.99 17.78
CA VAL A 647 28.40 -39.07 17.93
C VAL A 647 27.70 -38.79 16.60
N HIS A 648 26.62 -39.52 16.31
CA HIS A 648 25.72 -39.12 15.24
C HIS A 648 24.71 -38.10 15.75
N VAL A 649 24.52 -37.04 14.97
CA VAL A 649 23.53 -36.00 15.20
C VAL A 649 22.43 -36.08 14.14
N VAL A 650 21.19 -35.94 14.59
CA VAL A 650 20.00 -35.70 13.75
C VAL A 650 19.41 -34.36 14.18
N ALA A 651 19.02 -33.52 13.23
CA ALA A 651 18.35 -32.25 13.53
C ALA A 651 17.09 -32.11 12.69
N ASP A 652 15.97 -31.86 13.37
CA ASP A 652 14.66 -31.64 12.77
C ASP A 652 14.23 -30.18 13.04
N LEU A 653 13.92 -29.42 11.99
CA LEU A 653 13.48 -28.03 12.06
C LEU A 653 12.01 -27.97 12.48
N ALA A 654 11.75 -27.27 13.59
CA ALA A 654 10.42 -27.09 14.17
C ALA A 654 9.82 -25.70 13.86
N GLY A 655 10.67 -24.68 13.73
CA GLY A 655 10.25 -23.32 13.36
C GLY A 655 11.41 -22.34 13.31
N LEU A 656 11.10 -21.07 13.10
CA LEU A 656 12.07 -19.99 12.95
C LEU A 656 11.56 -18.67 13.56
N TYR A 657 12.48 -17.75 13.82
CA TYR A 657 12.21 -16.38 14.26
C TYR A 657 12.67 -15.42 13.16
N PRO A 658 11.77 -14.95 12.27
CA PRO A 658 12.15 -14.04 11.20
C PRO A 658 12.44 -12.64 11.76
N ASP A 659 13.23 -11.85 11.04
CA ASP A 659 13.46 -10.45 11.42
C ASP A 659 12.18 -9.61 11.39
N VAL A 660 11.26 -9.96 10.49
CA VAL A 660 9.98 -9.29 10.31
C VAL A 660 8.84 -10.30 10.43
N GLY A 661 7.78 -9.91 11.15
CA GLY A 661 6.58 -10.72 11.33
C GLY A 661 6.70 -11.80 12.40
N GLY A 662 6.06 -12.95 12.13
CA GLY A 662 5.90 -14.06 13.09
C GLY A 662 4.88 -13.78 14.20
N LEU A 663 4.34 -14.86 14.75
CA LEU A 663 3.34 -14.81 15.83
C LEU A 663 4.03 -14.57 17.19
N PRO A 664 3.55 -13.62 17.99
CA PRO A 664 4.04 -13.44 19.35
C PRO A 664 3.65 -14.61 20.26
N PHE A 665 4.39 -14.78 21.34
CA PHE A 665 4.22 -15.83 22.33
C PHE A 665 3.23 -15.41 23.43
N VAL A 666 2.46 -16.37 23.91
CA VAL A 666 1.59 -16.28 25.08
C VAL A 666 2.15 -17.23 26.14
N PRO A 667 2.99 -16.73 27.07
CA PRO A 667 3.60 -17.57 28.09
C PRO A 667 2.55 -18.08 29.09
N GLN A 668 2.69 -19.32 29.55
CA GLN A 668 1.84 -19.91 30.58
C GLN A 668 2.69 -20.53 31.69
N THR A 669 2.21 -20.45 32.92
CA THR A 669 2.75 -21.31 33.99
C THR A 669 2.32 -22.75 33.70
N GLY A 670 3.29 -23.67 33.68
CA GLY A 670 3.09 -25.04 33.19
C GLY A 670 1.78 -25.71 33.62
N LYS A 671 1.00 -26.20 32.66
CA LYS A 671 -0.29 -26.88 32.88
C LYS A 671 -0.29 -28.26 32.25
N ARG A 672 -0.60 -29.31 33.02
CA ARG A 672 -0.78 -30.65 32.46
C ARG A 672 -2.06 -30.72 31.65
N ILE A 673 -1.95 -31.06 30.36
CA ILE A 673 -3.10 -31.17 29.44
C ILE A 673 -3.30 -32.59 28.89
N LEU A 674 -2.27 -33.45 29.02
CA LEU A 674 -2.36 -34.87 28.74
C LEU A 674 -1.61 -35.65 29.82
N ASP A 675 -2.21 -36.71 30.35
CA ASP A 675 -1.52 -37.77 31.09
C ASP A 675 -2.28 -39.08 30.93
N THR A 676 -1.73 -39.98 30.14
CA THR A 676 -2.38 -41.27 29.84
C THR A 676 -2.39 -42.25 31.02
N ARG A 677 -1.82 -41.89 32.17
CA ARG A 677 -1.92 -42.67 33.42
C ARG A 677 -3.05 -42.19 34.32
N ALA A 678 -3.52 -40.96 34.13
CA ALA A 678 -4.41 -40.26 35.06
C ALA A 678 -5.72 -39.77 34.43
N LYS A 679 -6.07 -40.22 33.21
CA LYS A 679 -7.25 -39.77 32.45
C LYS A 679 -7.31 -38.25 32.25
N ILE A 680 -6.16 -37.60 32.10
CA ILE A 680 -6.08 -36.18 31.75
C ILE A 680 -5.98 -36.10 30.22
N GLY A 681 -6.95 -35.47 29.57
CA GLY A 681 -6.97 -35.31 28.10
C GLY A 681 -7.29 -36.59 27.31
N VAL A 682 -7.55 -37.71 28.00
CA VAL A 682 -7.92 -39.01 27.42
C VAL A 682 -9.00 -39.69 28.27
N SER A 683 -9.79 -40.57 27.67
CA SER A 683 -10.90 -41.26 28.33
C SER A 683 -10.48 -42.50 29.14
N THR A 684 -9.29 -43.05 28.89
CA THR A 684 -8.78 -44.24 29.58
C THR A 684 -7.37 -44.02 30.14
N THR A 685 -6.95 -44.89 31.05
CA THR A 685 -5.57 -44.95 31.55
C THR A 685 -4.72 -45.94 30.77
N THR A 686 -5.14 -46.32 29.56
CA THR A 686 -4.44 -47.33 28.76
C THR A 686 -3.18 -46.73 28.15
N ALA A 687 -2.06 -47.45 28.25
CA ALA A 687 -0.83 -47.07 27.57
C ALA A 687 -1.06 -46.97 26.05
N VAL A 688 -0.42 -45.99 25.41
CA VAL A 688 -0.51 -45.78 23.96
C VAL A 688 0.11 -46.97 23.26
N ARG A 689 -0.63 -47.58 22.35
CA ARG A 689 -0.25 -48.81 21.66
C ARG A 689 0.89 -48.57 20.66
N PRO A 690 1.63 -49.63 20.27
CA PRO A 690 2.59 -49.55 19.18
C PRO A 690 1.97 -48.93 17.93
N HIS A 691 2.69 -48.02 17.28
CA HIS A 691 2.29 -47.42 16.00
C HIS A 691 0.90 -46.76 16.00
N THR A 692 0.47 -46.23 17.15
CA THR A 692 -0.78 -45.46 17.29
C THR A 692 -0.51 -44.06 17.79
N SER A 693 -1.51 -43.19 17.64
CA SER A 693 -1.44 -41.80 18.11
C SER A 693 -2.45 -41.54 19.23
N VAL A 694 -2.09 -40.62 20.11
CA VAL A 694 -3.04 -39.89 20.96
C VAL A 694 -3.16 -38.46 20.46
N VAL A 695 -4.35 -37.86 20.59
CA VAL A 695 -4.61 -36.47 20.21
C VAL A 695 -4.63 -35.60 21.46
N VAL A 696 -3.91 -34.48 21.41
CA VAL A 696 -3.91 -33.47 22.46
C VAL A 696 -4.62 -32.23 21.93
N THR A 697 -5.55 -31.68 22.72
CA THR A 697 -6.21 -30.41 22.44
C THR A 697 -5.53 -29.30 23.23
N ILE A 698 -5.10 -28.24 22.55
CA ILE A 698 -4.40 -27.11 23.16
C ILE A 698 -5.41 -26.14 23.76
N PRO A 699 -5.28 -25.78 25.06
CA PRO A 699 -6.23 -24.89 25.71
C PRO A 699 -5.98 -23.42 25.36
N GLY A 700 -7.07 -22.65 25.24
CA GLY A 700 -7.02 -21.19 25.05
C GLY A 700 -6.66 -20.75 23.62
N GLY A 701 -6.80 -19.45 23.39
CA GLY A 701 -6.44 -18.77 22.14
C GLY A 701 -7.51 -18.74 21.04
N GLN A 702 -7.42 -17.72 20.19
CA GLN A 702 -8.20 -17.59 18.96
C GLN A 702 -7.62 -18.56 17.92
N THR A 703 -8.43 -19.10 16.99
CA THR A 703 -7.90 -19.94 15.91
C THR A 703 -7.32 -19.07 14.81
N SER A 704 -6.02 -19.17 14.55
CA SER A 704 -5.35 -18.49 13.44
C SER A 704 -4.37 -19.41 12.73
N ALA A 705 -4.21 -19.24 11.42
CA ALA A 705 -3.24 -20.01 10.66
C ALA A 705 -1.81 -19.85 11.22
N GLY A 706 -1.06 -20.95 11.30
CA GLY A 706 0.36 -20.93 11.68
C GLY A 706 0.64 -20.91 13.19
N GLN A 707 -0.38 -21.08 14.05
CA GLN A 707 -0.18 -21.21 15.49
C GLN A 707 0.63 -22.46 15.85
N ALA A 708 1.40 -22.35 16.93
CA ALA A 708 2.17 -23.46 17.47
C ALA A 708 2.13 -23.48 19.00
N ALA A 709 2.11 -24.67 19.59
CA ALA A 709 2.17 -24.87 21.03
C ALA A 709 3.60 -25.23 21.46
N LEU A 710 3.97 -24.77 22.65
CA LEU A 710 5.12 -25.28 23.40
C LEU A 710 4.66 -26.29 24.43
N LEU A 711 5.06 -27.55 24.24
CA LEU A 711 4.71 -28.69 25.07
C LEU A 711 5.97 -29.34 25.64
N ASN A 712 6.05 -29.50 26.95
CA ASN A 712 7.02 -30.43 27.52
C ASN A 712 6.43 -31.85 27.43
N LEU A 713 6.95 -32.64 26.49
CA LEU A 713 6.49 -33.99 26.21
C LEU A 713 7.33 -34.98 27.03
N THR A 714 6.68 -35.74 27.90
CA THR A 714 7.32 -36.77 28.72
C THR A 714 6.82 -38.15 28.33
N VAL A 715 7.76 -39.05 28.07
CA VAL A 715 7.51 -40.49 27.97
C VAL A 715 7.86 -41.16 29.28
N THR A 716 6.99 -42.08 29.74
CA THR A 716 7.23 -42.89 30.93
C THR A 716 6.72 -44.32 30.76
N GLN A 717 7.33 -45.24 31.50
CA GLN A 717 7.05 -46.69 31.44
C GLN A 717 7.05 -47.30 30.02
N PRO A 718 7.97 -46.93 29.11
CA PRO A 718 7.99 -47.53 27.77
C PRO A 718 8.42 -49.00 27.83
N SER A 719 7.66 -49.89 27.18
CA SER A 719 7.97 -51.32 27.16
C SER A 719 9.09 -51.68 26.18
N THR A 720 9.36 -50.82 25.20
CA THR A 720 10.45 -50.95 24.21
C THR A 720 11.07 -49.58 23.91
N ALA A 721 12.29 -49.55 23.36
CA ALA A 721 12.89 -48.32 22.85
C ALA A 721 12.09 -47.76 21.65
N GLY A 722 12.14 -46.44 21.44
CA GLY A 722 11.46 -45.77 20.34
C GLY A 722 11.51 -44.26 20.45
N PHE A 723 10.64 -43.60 19.69
CA PHE A 723 10.51 -42.14 19.70
C PHE A 723 9.07 -41.68 19.52
N LEU A 724 8.82 -40.42 19.89
CA LEU A 724 7.52 -39.76 19.73
C LEU A 724 7.62 -38.77 18.58
N THR A 725 6.64 -38.80 17.67
CA THR A 725 6.47 -37.77 16.64
C THR A 725 5.24 -36.93 17.00
N ALA A 726 5.44 -35.63 17.18
CA ALA A 726 4.39 -34.65 17.42
C ALA A 726 4.14 -33.82 16.16
N TYR A 727 2.90 -33.76 15.69
CA TYR A 727 2.57 -33.11 14.42
C TYR A 727 1.12 -32.58 14.39
N PRO A 728 0.81 -31.61 13.51
CA PRO A 728 -0.56 -31.07 13.37
C PRO A 728 -1.59 -32.16 13.07
N ALA A 729 -2.76 -32.09 13.70
CA ALA A 729 -3.82 -33.11 13.51
C ALA A 729 -4.56 -33.01 12.17
N ASP A 730 -4.25 -32.02 11.35
CA ASP A 730 -4.73 -31.81 9.99
C ASP A 730 -3.69 -32.25 8.93
N GLN A 731 -2.52 -32.74 9.35
CA GLN A 731 -1.42 -33.10 8.43
C GLN A 731 -1.05 -34.59 8.49
N ALA A 732 -0.44 -35.06 7.40
CA ALA A 732 0.20 -36.36 7.34
C ALA A 732 1.39 -36.42 8.33
N MET A 733 1.65 -37.62 8.86
CA MET A 733 2.73 -37.82 9.82
C MET A 733 4.10 -37.57 9.17
N PRO A 734 4.93 -36.68 9.72
CA PRO A 734 6.28 -36.44 9.23
C PRO A 734 7.26 -37.54 9.68
N THR A 735 8.46 -37.55 9.11
CA THR A 735 9.54 -38.50 9.47
C THR A 735 10.40 -38.04 10.65
N THR A 736 10.01 -36.95 11.31
CA THR A 736 10.75 -36.30 12.42
C THR A 736 10.49 -36.96 13.77
N SER A 737 11.34 -36.67 14.76
CA SER A 737 11.19 -37.14 16.14
C SER A 737 11.31 -35.99 17.14
N ASN A 738 10.54 -36.02 18.22
CA ASN A 738 10.57 -35.01 19.30
C ASN A 738 11.27 -35.55 20.56
N VAL A 739 10.85 -36.72 21.03
CA VAL A 739 11.38 -37.38 22.25
C VAL A 739 11.89 -38.75 21.87
N ASN A 740 13.11 -39.10 22.30
CA ASN A 740 13.72 -40.42 22.06
C ASN A 740 14.01 -41.12 23.39
N TRP A 741 13.74 -42.42 23.50
CA TRP A 741 13.91 -43.19 24.74
C TRP A 741 14.41 -44.61 24.52
N THR A 742 14.96 -45.19 25.60
CA THR A 742 15.20 -46.63 25.74
C THR A 742 14.13 -47.29 26.62
N ARG A 743 14.07 -48.63 26.64
CA ARG A 743 13.10 -49.39 27.44
C ARG A 743 13.19 -49.01 28.93
N GLY A 744 12.05 -48.78 29.57
CA GLY A 744 11.93 -48.40 30.98
C GLY A 744 12.33 -46.96 31.31
N GLN A 745 12.85 -46.18 30.36
CA GLN A 745 13.30 -44.81 30.60
C GLN A 745 12.13 -43.84 30.74
N THR A 746 12.17 -42.98 31.77
CA THR A 746 11.33 -41.77 31.83
C THR A 746 12.16 -40.58 31.37
N VAL A 747 11.72 -39.89 30.32
CA VAL A 747 12.48 -38.79 29.69
C VAL A 747 11.52 -37.74 29.14
N ALA A 748 11.93 -36.47 29.21
CA ALA A 748 11.16 -35.33 28.75
C ALA A 748 11.95 -34.49 27.73
N THR A 749 11.24 -33.92 26.76
CA THR A 749 11.78 -32.92 25.83
C THR A 749 10.72 -31.86 25.56
N LEU A 750 11.10 -30.58 25.61
CA LEU A 750 10.24 -29.50 25.11
C LEU A 750 10.04 -29.65 23.60
N ALA A 751 8.86 -29.36 23.09
CA ALA A 751 8.55 -29.41 21.67
C ALA A 751 7.76 -28.16 21.27
N ALA A 752 8.21 -27.49 20.22
CA ALA A 752 7.42 -26.48 19.50
C ALA A 752 6.73 -27.18 18.33
N VAL A 753 5.39 -27.17 18.30
CA VAL A 753 4.63 -27.96 17.34
C VAL A 753 3.50 -27.10 16.79
N ARG A 754 3.45 -26.94 15.46
CA ARG A 754 2.28 -26.35 14.79
C ARG A 754 1.03 -27.13 15.19
N MET A 755 -0.07 -26.43 15.46
CA MET A 755 -1.37 -27.05 15.71
C MET A 755 -2.26 -26.95 14.46
N SER A 756 -3.22 -27.86 14.32
CA SER A 756 -4.30 -27.73 13.35
C SER A 756 -5.23 -26.56 13.73
N ASP A 757 -6.08 -26.13 12.79
CA ASP A 757 -7.01 -25.02 13.02
C ASP A 757 -8.00 -25.29 14.17
N ASP A 758 -8.29 -26.57 14.47
CA ASP A 758 -9.07 -26.98 15.65
C ASP A 758 -8.23 -27.15 16.93
N ARG A 759 -7.00 -26.64 16.94
CA ARG A 759 -6.01 -26.62 18.03
C ARG A 759 -5.60 -28.00 18.52
N LYS A 760 -5.42 -28.95 17.60
CA LYS A 760 -5.04 -30.32 17.94
C LYS A 760 -3.64 -30.68 17.43
N ILE A 761 -2.97 -31.51 18.22
CA ILE A 761 -1.68 -32.12 17.91
C ILE A 761 -1.80 -33.63 18.08
N ARG A 762 -1.28 -34.40 17.12
CA ARG A 762 -1.12 -35.85 17.24
C ARG A 762 0.25 -36.19 17.82
N LEU A 763 0.27 -37.13 18.75
CA LEU A 763 1.46 -37.69 19.36
C LEU A 763 1.54 -39.18 19.01
N TYR A 764 2.39 -39.52 18.06
CA TYR A 764 2.55 -40.88 17.53
C TYR A 764 3.66 -41.65 18.23
N ASN A 765 3.34 -42.84 18.75
CA ASN A 765 4.30 -43.79 19.31
C ASN A 765 4.92 -44.65 18.19
N SER A 766 6.21 -44.45 17.90
CA SER A 766 6.91 -45.21 16.86
C SER A 766 7.41 -46.58 17.31
N SER A 767 7.37 -46.86 18.61
CA SER A 767 7.92 -48.10 19.16
C SER A 767 7.03 -49.31 18.86
N SER A 768 7.62 -50.51 18.87
CA SER A 768 6.90 -51.78 18.80
C SER A 768 6.23 -52.18 20.13
N GLY A 769 6.28 -51.29 21.14
CA GLY A 769 5.78 -51.49 22.49
C GLY A 769 4.78 -50.41 22.91
N THR A 770 4.30 -50.53 24.14
CA THR A 770 3.38 -49.55 24.75
C THR A 770 4.14 -48.47 25.51
N VAL A 771 3.53 -47.28 25.61
CA VAL A 771 4.13 -46.13 26.29
C VAL A 771 3.08 -45.26 26.96
N HIS A 772 3.41 -44.67 28.12
CA HIS A 772 2.62 -43.59 28.69
C HIS A 772 3.20 -42.23 28.30
N ILE A 773 2.30 -41.30 27.97
CA ILE A 773 2.65 -39.96 27.48
C ILE A 773 2.03 -38.93 28.42
N VAL A 774 2.84 -37.95 28.80
CA VAL A 774 2.41 -36.75 29.52
C VAL A 774 2.76 -35.53 28.67
N ALA A 775 1.83 -34.59 28.51
CA ALA A 775 2.08 -33.32 27.86
C ALA A 775 1.75 -32.18 28.83
N ASP A 776 2.79 -31.41 29.18
CA ASP A 776 2.68 -30.22 30.01
C ASP A 776 2.81 -28.97 29.11
N PHE A 777 1.77 -28.14 29.07
CA PHE A 777 1.65 -26.94 28.24
C PHE A 777 2.38 -25.75 28.86
N ALA A 778 3.31 -25.16 28.10
CA ALA A 778 4.12 -24.01 28.51
C ALA A 778 3.69 -22.68 27.87
N GLY A 779 2.77 -22.73 26.89
CA GLY A 779 2.26 -21.58 26.16
C GLY A 779 2.11 -21.88 24.67
N TYR A 780 1.72 -20.86 23.91
CA TYR A 780 1.53 -20.98 22.46
C TYR A 780 1.89 -19.67 21.75
N PHE A 781 2.13 -19.76 20.44
CA PHE A 781 2.37 -18.61 19.57
C PHE A 781 1.08 -18.30 18.82
N GLY A 782 0.58 -17.07 18.95
CA GLY A 782 -0.72 -16.64 18.43
C GLY A 782 -0.79 -15.12 18.29
N ALA A 783 -1.68 -14.63 17.42
CA ALA A 783 -1.80 -13.20 17.09
C ALA A 783 -2.20 -12.32 18.29
N GLU A 784 -2.82 -12.91 19.30
CA GLU A 784 -3.20 -12.26 20.56
C GLU A 784 -2.04 -12.09 21.55
N GLY A 785 -0.90 -12.73 21.29
CA GLY A 785 0.28 -12.58 22.13
C GLY A 785 0.91 -11.18 22.00
N SER A 786 1.76 -10.84 22.96
CA SER A 786 2.62 -9.66 22.88
C SER A 786 4.10 -10.01 23.01
N ALA A 787 4.42 -11.20 23.53
CA ALA A 787 5.78 -11.54 23.90
C ALA A 787 6.61 -11.96 22.67
N ARG A 788 7.71 -11.27 22.38
CA ARG A 788 8.58 -11.55 21.23
C ARG A 788 9.99 -11.88 21.69
N LEU A 789 10.63 -12.83 21.01
CA LEU A 789 11.93 -13.36 21.44
C LEU A 789 13.05 -12.39 21.08
N ILE A 790 13.91 -12.12 22.05
CA ILE A 790 15.28 -11.66 21.84
C ILE A 790 16.20 -12.84 22.15
N THR A 791 17.04 -13.22 21.20
CA THR A 791 18.10 -14.18 21.48
C THR A 791 19.16 -13.52 22.35
N ALA A 792 19.46 -14.16 23.47
CA ALA A 792 20.63 -13.87 24.27
C ALA A 792 21.58 -15.05 24.04
N GLY A 793 22.87 -14.79 23.79
CA GLY A 793 23.84 -15.90 23.78
C GLY A 793 23.67 -16.73 25.07
N PRO A 794 23.95 -18.04 25.06
CA PRO A 794 23.78 -18.85 26.26
C PRO A 794 24.62 -18.28 27.42
N VAL A 795 23.94 -17.76 28.45
CA VAL A 795 24.56 -17.24 29.67
C VAL A 795 24.21 -18.11 30.86
N ARG A 796 25.21 -18.56 31.61
CA ARG A 796 25.02 -19.31 32.85
C ARG A 796 24.47 -18.40 33.95
N ALA A 797 23.19 -18.55 34.25
CA ALA A 797 22.49 -17.76 35.27
C ALA A 797 22.40 -18.49 36.62
N LEU A 798 22.51 -19.82 36.61
CA LEU A 798 22.55 -20.66 37.81
C LEU A 798 23.60 -21.77 37.65
N ASP A 799 24.43 -21.97 38.68
CA ASP A 799 25.19 -23.20 38.89
C ASP A 799 25.43 -23.38 40.39
N THR A 800 24.66 -24.30 40.96
CA THR A 800 24.71 -24.63 42.40
C THR A 800 26.02 -25.31 42.82
N ARG A 801 26.92 -25.67 41.89
CA ARG A 801 28.26 -26.19 42.20
C ARG A 801 29.31 -25.10 42.28
N ALA A 802 29.03 -23.93 41.70
CA ALA A 802 30.00 -22.84 41.49
C ALA A 802 29.57 -21.49 42.07
N LYS A 803 28.52 -21.44 42.90
CA LYS A 803 27.94 -20.21 43.47
C LYS A 803 27.51 -19.18 42.40
N ILE A 804 27.04 -19.65 41.25
CA ILE A 804 26.48 -18.77 40.21
C ILE A 804 24.97 -18.66 40.45
N GLY A 805 24.46 -17.45 40.65
CA GLY A 805 23.04 -17.18 40.90
C GLY A 805 22.54 -17.57 42.31
N VAL A 806 23.39 -18.20 43.13
CA VAL A 806 23.10 -18.64 44.50
C VAL A 806 24.28 -18.35 45.43
N ALA A 807 24.02 -18.23 46.73
CA ALA A 807 25.03 -17.84 47.72
C ALA A 807 26.02 -18.95 48.11
N THR A 808 25.65 -20.23 47.93
CA THR A 808 26.46 -21.37 48.36
C THR A 808 26.63 -22.41 47.26
N THR A 809 27.55 -23.34 47.44
CA THR A 809 27.72 -24.53 46.59
C THR A 809 26.87 -25.71 47.08
N THR A 810 25.88 -25.46 47.93
CA THR A 810 25.05 -26.52 48.51
C THR A 810 24.07 -27.03 47.45
N PRO A 811 23.98 -28.36 47.23
CA PRO A 811 22.95 -28.91 46.36
C PRO A 811 21.54 -28.53 46.85
N ILE A 812 20.57 -28.49 45.94
CA ILE A 812 19.16 -28.29 46.29
C ILE A 812 18.72 -29.51 47.11
N LYS A 813 18.30 -29.27 48.36
CA LYS A 813 17.86 -30.34 49.27
C LYS A 813 16.61 -31.05 48.75
N ALA A 814 16.30 -32.20 49.35
CA ALA A 814 15.04 -32.91 49.10
C ALA A 814 13.87 -31.95 49.32
N TYR A 815 12.96 -31.86 48.33
CA TYR A 815 11.81 -30.94 48.36
C TYR A 815 12.18 -29.45 48.54
N GLY A 816 13.43 -29.08 48.23
CA GLY A 816 13.96 -27.73 48.33
C GLY A 816 13.85 -26.91 47.05
N THR A 817 14.26 -25.64 47.13
CA THR A 817 14.27 -24.70 46.00
C THR A 817 15.60 -23.96 45.88
N ALA A 818 15.87 -23.46 44.68
CA ALA A 818 16.87 -22.42 44.41
C ALA A 818 16.22 -21.31 43.57
N THR A 819 16.31 -20.06 44.03
CA THR A 819 15.79 -18.87 43.33
C THR A 819 16.95 -17.99 42.88
N PHE A 820 16.89 -17.46 41.65
CA PHE A 820 17.92 -16.57 41.10
C PHE A 820 17.32 -15.48 40.21
N GLN A 821 18.04 -14.35 40.12
CA GLN A 821 17.64 -13.18 39.32
C GLN A 821 17.97 -13.38 37.84
N VAL A 822 17.02 -13.03 36.95
CA VAL A 822 17.20 -13.03 35.50
C VAL A 822 17.06 -11.64 34.88
N ALA A 823 16.03 -10.87 35.24
CA ALA A 823 15.86 -9.51 34.72
C ALA A 823 16.91 -8.55 35.31
N GLY A 824 17.40 -7.61 34.50
CA GLY A 824 18.44 -6.65 34.88
C GLY A 824 19.84 -7.27 35.03
N ARG A 825 20.05 -8.49 34.52
CA ARG A 825 21.32 -9.23 34.55
C ARG A 825 21.62 -9.76 33.16
N TYR A 826 22.88 -10.07 32.86
CA TYR A 826 23.26 -10.83 31.67
C TYR A 826 22.85 -10.20 30.31
N GLY A 827 22.68 -8.87 30.26
CA GLY A 827 22.17 -8.16 29.08
C GLY A 827 20.65 -8.27 28.88
N ILE A 828 19.94 -8.85 29.85
CA ILE A 828 18.48 -8.91 29.90
C ILE A 828 17.96 -7.61 30.56
N PRO A 829 16.99 -6.90 29.95
CA PRO A 829 16.39 -5.69 30.52
C PRO A 829 15.83 -5.91 31.93
N ALA A 830 15.78 -4.83 32.72
CA ALA A 830 15.21 -4.85 34.06
C ALA A 830 13.66 -4.93 34.04
N THR A 831 13.03 -4.46 32.96
CA THR A 831 11.57 -4.37 32.78
C THR A 831 11.17 -4.92 31.41
N GLY A 832 9.86 -5.18 31.21
CA GLY A 832 9.30 -5.68 29.95
C GLY A 832 9.54 -7.17 29.65
N VAL A 833 10.39 -7.84 30.43
CA VAL A 833 10.66 -9.28 30.28
C VAL A 833 9.47 -10.11 30.76
N THR A 834 8.85 -10.85 29.86
CA THR A 834 7.65 -11.67 30.14
C THR A 834 7.97 -13.13 30.38
N ALA A 835 9.03 -13.66 29.76
CA ALA A 835 9.50 -15.03 29.94
C ALA A 835 10.98 -15.18 29.57
N VAL A 836 11.63 -16.24 30.04
CA VAL A 836 13.00 -16.62 29.65
C VAL A 836 13.03 -18.01 29.03
N VAL A 837 13.86 -18.18 28.00
CA VAL A 837 14.20 -19.48 27.41
C VAL A 837 15.44 -19.99 28.14
N VAL A 838 15.30 -21.11 28.87
CA VAL A 838 16.35 -21.65 29.73
C VAL A 838 16.63 -23.10 29.39
N ASN A 839 17.90 -23.47 29.26
CA ASN A 839 18.29 -24.88 29.30
C ASN A 839 18.61 -25.26 30.74
N LEU A 840 17.76 -26.07 31.35
CA LEU A 840 17.89 -26.51 32.74
C LEU A 840 18.56 -27.89 32.78
N THR A 841 19.59 -28.05 33.60
CA THR A 841 20.33 -29.32 33.76
C THR A 841 20.32 -29.77 35.21
N ALA A 842 19.88 -30.99 35.47
CA ALA A 842 20.16 -31.69 36.73
C ALA A 842 21.49 -32.43 36.63
N THR A 843 22.30 -32.38 37.67
CA THR A 843 23.57 -33.11 37.76
C THR A 843 23.84 -33.58 39.19
N GLN A 844 24.56 -34.69 39.33
CA GLN A 844 24.86 -35.35 40.61
C GLN A 844 23.63 -35.57 41.53
N PRO A 845 22.46 -35.99 41.01
CA PRO A 845 21.32 -36.31 41.88
C PRO A 845 21.63 -37.56 42.72
N THR A 846 21.30 -37.53 44.01
CA THR A 846 21.52 -38.68 44.93
C THR A 846 20.39 -39.70 44.90
N ARG A 847 19.20 -39.32 44.44
CA ARG A 847 18.03 -40.19 44.23
C ARG A 847 17.31 -39.79 42.95
N ALA A 848 16.44 -40.65 42.43
CA ALA A 848 15.56 -40.29 41.33
C ALA A 848 14.57 -39.17 41.72
N GLY A 849 14.19 -38.34 40.76
CA GLY A 849 13.32 -37.20 40.98
C GLY A 849 13.10 -36.37 39.72
N PHE A 850 12.62 -35.14 39.92
CA PHE A 850 12.37 -34.17 38.85
C PHE A 850 12.70 -32.75 39.30
N LEU A 851 12.97 -31.87 38.34
CA LEU A 851 13.04 -30.43 38.59
C LEU A 851 11.82 -29.74 38.00
N THR A 852 11.34 -28.68 38.67
CA THR A 852 10.31 -27.77 38.16
C THR A 852 10.84 -26.34 38.20
N ALA A 853 10.92 -25.69 37.04
CA ALA A 853 11.21 -24.25 36.94
C ALA A 853 9.91 -23.45 36.78
N TYR A 854 9.75 -22.37 37.55
CA TYR A 854 8.54 -21.55 37.57
C TYR A 854 8.85 -20.10 37.99
N PRO A 855 7.96 -19.14 37.68
CA PRO A 855 8.11 -17.75 38.13
C PRO A 855 8.16 -17.68 39.67
N ASP A 856 9.16 -16.97 40.20
CA ASP A 856 9.27 -16.70 41.64
C ASP A 856 8.06 -15.87 42.13
N GLY A 857 7.65 -16.09 43.38
CA GLY A 857 6.46 -15.46 43.94
C GLY A 857 5.11 -15.98 43.42
N ARG A 858 5.10 -17.03 42.59
CA ARG A 858 3.88 -17.73 42.15
C ARG A 858 3.83 -19.15 42.71
N SER A 859 2.62 -19.72 42.74
CA SER A 859 2.43 -21.12 43.13
C SER A 859 3.16 -22.05 42.16
N ARG A 860 3.93 -23.00 42.70
CA ARG A 860 4.61 -24.04 41.91
C ARG A 860 3.58 -24.84 41.10
N PRO A 861 3.77 -25.01 39.77
CA PRO A 861 2.90 -25.85 38.97
C PRO A 861 3.07 -27.34 39.31
N GLY A 862 2.02 -28.13 39.06
CA GLY A 862 2.04 -29.60 39.22
C GLY A 862 2.80 -30.36 38.12
N THR A 863 3.70 -29.68 37.40
CA THR A 863 4.42 -30.19 36.23
C THR A 863 5.91 -30.29 36.47
N SER A 864 6.62 -31.10 35.67
CA SER A 864 8.07 -31.23 35.70
C SER A 864 8.69 -30.55 34.49
N SER A 865 9.82 -29.86 34.66
CA SER A 865 10.66 -29.39 33.56
C SER A 865 11.56 -30.52 33.05
N LEU A 866 12.13 -31.35 33.92
CA LEU A 866 12.92 -32.53 33.55
C LEU A 866 12.83 -33.62 34.62
N ASN A 867 13.18 -34.85 34.25
CA ASN A 867 13.19 -36.03 35.12
C ASN A 867 14.58 -36.66 35.12
N PHE A 868 15.03 -37.18 36.27
CA PHE A 868 16.36 -37.77 36.42
C PHE A 868 16.35 -39.00 37.34
N VAL A 869 17.33 -39.88 37.14
CA VAL A 869 17.69 -40.95 38.09
C VAL A 869 18.98 -40.62 38.84
N ALA A 870 19.30 -41.37 39.89
CA ALA A 870 20.53 -41.16 40.67
C ALA A 870 21.79 -41.19 39.77
N GLY A 871 22.72 -40.25 40.00
CA GLY A 871 23.97 -40.10 39.24
C GLY A 871 23.82 -39.54 37.83
N GLN A 872 22.60 -39.37 37.31
CA GLN A 872 22.38 -38.92 35.93
C GLN A 872 22.59 -37.40 35.78
N THR A 873 23.31 -37.00 34.72
CA THR A 873 23.31 -35.61 34.26
C THR A 873 22.40 -35.50 33.03
N VAL A 874 21.36 -34.68 33.10
CA VAL A 874 20.33 -34.57 32.05
C VAL A 874 19.82 -33.13 31.91
N PRO A 875 19.81 -32.57 30.69
CA PRO A 875 19.22 -31.27 30.40
C PRO A 875 17.82 -31.39 29.81
N ASN A 876 17.02 -30.32 29.93
CA ASN A 876 15.88 -30.05 29.07
C ASN A 876 15.69 -28.54 28.93
N MET A 877 15.31 -28.09 27.73
CA MET A 877 14.91 -26.69 27.54
C MET A 877 13.54 -26.44 28.17
N ALA A 878 13.35 -25.28 28.76
CA ALA A 878 12.08 -24.79 29.29
C ALA A 878 11.90 -23.32 28.92
N VAL A 879 10.64 -22.90 28.81
CA VAL A 879 10.29 -21.47 28.75
C VAL A 879 9.54 -21.15 30.03
N VAL A 880 10.05 -20.19 30.80
CA VAL A 880 9.57 -19.89 32.15
C VAL A 880 9.10 -18.44 32.19
N PRO A 881 7.83 -18.16 32.53
CA PRO A 881 7.36 -16.80 32.75
C PRO A 881 8.20 -16.08 33.81
N VAL A 882 8.34 -14.76 33.68
CA VAL A 882 9.03 -13.90 34.64
C VAL A 882 8.05 -12.86 35.16
N VAL A 883 7.91 -12.76 36.49
CA VAL A 883 6.94 -11.83 37.13
C VAL A 883 7.65 -10.73 37.90
N ASN A 884 8.59 -11.10 38.78
CA ASN A 884 9.34 -10.18 39.64
C ASN A 884 10.84 -10.14 39.27
N GLY A 885 11.17 -10.50 38.02
CA GLY A 885 12.54 -10.58 37.54
C GLY A 885 13.32 -11.82 37.97
N LYS A 886 12.71 -12.75 38.73
CA LYS A 886 13.35 -13.98 39.22
C LYS A 886 12.61 -15.24 38.75
N ILE A 887 13.34 -16.35 38.76
CA ILE A 887 12.77 -17.69 38.58
C ILE A 887 13.24 -18.63 39.69
N THR A 888 12.41 -19.64 39.98
CA THR A 888 12.67 -20.63 41.03
C THR A 888 12.73 -22.03 40.43
N VAL A 889 13.73 -22.81 40.85
CA VAL A 889 13.89 -24.23 40.54
C VAL A 889 13.58 -25.04 41.79
N TYR A 890 12.60 -25.94 41.71
CA TYR A 890 12.23 -26.87 42.77
C TYR A 890 12.76 -28.28 42.51
N ASN A 891 13.27 -28.95 43.54
CA ASN A 891 13.64 -30.36 43.52
C ASN A 891 12.52 -31.24 44.08
N GLY A 892 11.89 -32.06 43.24
CA GLY A 892 10.83 -32.99 43.65
C GLY A 892 11.30 -34.35 44.17
N GLY A 893 12.61 -34.59 44.24
CA GLY A 893 13.18 -35.84 44.75
C GLY A 893 13.34 -35.87 46.27
N SER A 894 13.40 -37.08 46.83
CA SER A 894 13.74 -37.33 48.24
C SER A 894 15.24 -37.27 48.54
N GLY A 895 16.07 -37.04 47.52
CA GLY A 895 17.51 -36.81 47.63
C GLY A 895 17.88 -35.39 47.22
N THR A 896 19.16 -35.05 47.36
CA THR A 896 19.76 -33.80 46.88
C THR A 896 20.09 -33.83 45.38
N VAL A 897 20.15 -32.66 44.74
CA VAL A 897 20.52 -32.49 43.33
C VAL A 897 21.19 -31.15 43.07
N HIS A 898 22.18 -31.10 42.18
CA HIS A 898 22.69 -29.84 41.65
C HIS A 898 21.93 -29.43 40.39
N ALA A 899 21.64 -28.14 40.28
CA ALA A 899 21.04 -27.54 39.09
C ALA A 899 22.00 -26.55 38.41
N VAL A 900 21.97 -26.55 37.08
CA VAL A 900 22.60 -25.56 36.19
C VAL A 900 21.53 -24.99 35.27
N ALA A 901 21.49 -23.67 35.07
CA ALA A 901 20.56 -23.01 34.17
C ALA A 901 21.30 -22.03 33.25
N ASP A 902 21.23 -22.29 31.94
CA ASP A 902 21.81 -21.44 30.90
C ASP A 902 20.66 -20.73 30.14
N ILE A 903 20.65 -19.40 30.11
CA ILE A 903 19.63 -18.58 29.44
C ILE A 903 19.99 -18.41 27.97
N LEU A 904 19.09 -18.80 27.08
CA LEU A 904 19.25 -18.78 25.61
C LEU A 904 18.55 -17.58 24.94
N GLY A 905 17.78 -16.83 25.71
CA GLY A 905 16.96 -15.73 25.22
C GLY A 905 15.85 -15.38 26.20
N TYR A 906 15.18 -14.28 25.91
CA TYR A 906 14.06 -13.79 26.70
C TYR A 906 12.98 -13.24 25.79
N TYR A 907 11.74 -13.31 26.24
CA TYR A 907 10.63 -12.66 25.58
C TYR A 907 10.39 -11.28 26.20
N ILE A 908 10.12 -10.29 25.36
CA ILE A 908 9.76 -8.93 25.73
C ILE A 908 8.37 -8.61 25.17
N SER A 909 7.54 -7.89 25.91
CA SER A 909 6.24 -7.36 25.44
C SER A 909 6.34 -5.99 24.84
#